data_AF-Q2GWK8-F1
#
_entry.id   AF-Q2GWK8-F1
#
_cell.length_a   1.000
_cell.length_b   1.000
_cell.length_c   1.000
_cell.angle_alpha   90.00
_cell.angle_beta   90.00
_cell.angle_gamma   90.00
#
_symmetry.space_group_name_H-M   'P 1'
#
loop_
_entity.id
_entity.type
_entity.pdbx_description
1 polymer ?
#
loop_
_entity_poly.entity_id
_entity_poly.type
_entity_poly.pdbx_seq_one_letter_code
_entity_poly.pdbx_strand_id
1 'polypeptide(L)'
;MKSPQKVIDKAVKALVAAGTPHQLPQNQTIDPKTLPLWTFVGYQDAPTNKTARFRINTESAQYNTYVLSHVIAQTAPICPGTLECDMMIEALFSLHADAQENGLQPEIRDLVNHTPICVDPSRTVYLELTALYKKRTQWSAHFLSVANGGGDAHNPQTHAEARLRLRAAGDADYLREFAQFERLVSHGRCRELLGLGLDVEGVEVLQGRGVYRAFDPVVEYGEVYRGVRYLVGRGNECAGHVQLPARHRGDTWLDVALSDSFSQVGGLWVNLMTDVPPGDMYIATGCEVTMRAPRATARGEGDVWHVYGRHARQSDKAYTTDLFVFDAATGSLVEVMLGLQYGRVAKASMSRMLARMTTDETVVRTKASLPQLPATNSSPPATAPAPAMAVVEASRNSKKRSKKTEKKEAKPKKTQKDSGWRDITEEVRNLVAHVSGIEASEIGLDSEMADFGIDSLMGMELGREVELTFKCKLDQAEQMEATSLRKFVAVVAKALFGTDQPAEVEDEASEAEDEDDDDSSSTGEGGTWSEPSQEDGSKESSGLQTPDSSSYTPPPEKAQKAGPVPGNLKPLNAPTAPPAVSNLVLSPADVLAAFGEVKMATDSLMREYEIDKTERTLLAGSNRLCAALVVEALDELGCPIGTAAAGQPLERVPFLPQHGRLMQCVYEFLERDARLIDIDVASGQLTRTHVAAPRKTSQAILEDLLTSQPEFAVANRLAYHAGKQLAGVLSGKTDGIRVLFGSPEGREVTAAMYCEHPFNRMSYRQMSDVVEGLAERIQSRGGTGETFKVLEMGAGTGGTTLVMAPLLASLEARGIMRVEYTFTDLSPSLVANARRRFGKMYPFMRFAVHDIEKSPAEELRGQHLVLASNAIHATHNLVVSASNVRQALRPDGFVMILEMTEVVPFIDLVFGLLEGWWLFDDGRNHAVVPAEHWERELHTAGFGHVDWTDGNLPENAVQKGHFRDGFRTPGSSPTKGRPGANDGTRPR
;
A
#
# COMPACT_ATOMS: atom_id res chain seq x y z
N MET A 1 50.36 28.05 -11.04
CA MET A 1 49.32 27.12 -11.54
C MET A 1 47.96 27.76 -11.30
N LYS A 2 46.97 27.61 -12.18
CA LYS A 2 45.60 28.15 -11.97
C LYS A 2 44.71 27.04 -11.37
N SER A 3 43.74 27.40 -10.53
CA SER A 3 42.91 26.41 -9.85
C SER A 3 42.07 25.57 -10.82
N PRO A 4 41.76 24.29 -10.51
CA PRO A 4 40.96 23.42 -11.38
C PRO A 4 39.63 24.05 -11.79
N GLN A 5 38.96 24.73 -10.85
CA GLN A 5 37.69 25.43 -11.10
C GLN A 5 37.79 26.43 -12.26
N LYS A 6 38.86 27.22 -12.36
CA LYS A 6 39.03 28.20 -13.45
C LYS A 6 39.39 27.57 -14.81
N VAL A 7 39.77 26.29 -14.83
CA VAL A 7 39.92 25.51 -16.07
C VAL A 7 38.56 24.94 -16.48
N ILE A 8 37.81 24.40 -15.52
CA ILE A 8 36.44 23.88 -15.71
C ILE A 8 35.50 25.01 -16.16
N ASP A 9 35.44 26.14 -15.47
CA ASP A 9 34.60 27.29 -15.84
C ASP A 9 34.95 27.85 -17.23
N LYS A 10 36.21 27.72 -17.65
CA LYS A 10 36.66 28.13 -18.99
C LYS A 10 36.29 27.10 -20.06
N ALA A 11 36.32 25.80 -19.74
CA ALA A 11 35.84 24.74 -20.62
C ALA A 11 34.32 24.81 -20.79
N VAL A 12 33.58 25.01 -19.69
CA VAL A 12 32.12 25.23 -19.69
C VAL A 12 31.75 26.49 -20.48
N LYS A 13 32.46 27.62 -20.29
CA LYS A 13 32.24 28.80 -21.14
C LYS A 13 32.63 28.61 -22.60
N ALA A 14 33.59 27.74 -22.93
CA ALA A 14 33.92 27.42 -24.32
C ALA A 14 32.84 26.53 -24.97
N LEU A 15 32.29 25.56 -24.23
CA LEU A 15 31.14 24.74 -24.66
C LEU A 15 29.87 25.57 -24.83
N VAL A 16 29.56 26.47 -23.89
CA VAL A 16 28.38 27.36 -23.99
C VAL A 16 28.56 28.41 -25.10
N ALA A 17 29.77 28.91 -25.35
CA ALA A 17 30.05 29.84 -26.45
C ALA A 17 30.05 29.16 -27.84
N ALA A 18 30.15 27.83 -27.91
CA ALA A 18 30.01 27.05 -29.14
C ALA A 18 28.56 26.61 -29.42
N GLY A 19 27.63 26.89 -28.49
CA GLY A 19 26.29 26.31 -28.43
C GLY A 19 25.13 27.29 -28.63
N THR A 20 25.26 28.32 -29.47
CA THR A 20 24.05 28.94 -30.06
C THR A 20 23.38 27.95 -31.00
N PRO A 21 22.04 27.88 -31.04
CA PRO A 21 21.32 26.91 -31.87
C PRO A 21 21.47 27.25 -33.36
N HIS A 22 22.51 26.70 -33.99
CA HIS A 22 22.54 26.62 -35.44
C HIS A 22 21.41 25.69 -35.88
N GLN A 23 20.45 26.25 -36.62
CA GLN A 23 19.62 25.46 -37.53
C GLN A 23 20.54 24.60 -38.38
N LEU A 24 20.46 23.28 -38.24
CA LEU A 24 21.19 22.35 -39.10
C LEU A 24 20.78 22.63 -40.55
N PRO A 25 21.73 22.83 -41.48
CA PRO A 25 21.40 22.98 -42.89
C PRO A 25 20.68 21.72 -43.39
N GLN A 26 19.47 21.90 -43.93
CA GLN A 26 18.84 20.85 -44.72
C GLN A 26 19.76 20.51 -45.90
N ASN A 27 19.96 19.21 -46.16
CA ASN A 27 20.89 18.63 -47.15
C ASN A 27 22.38 18.57 -46.78
N GLN A 28 22.72 17.80 -45.75
CA GLN A 28 23.92 16.94 -45.80
C GLN A 28 23.49 15.47 -45.72
N THR A 29 23.88 14.67 -46.72
CA THR A 29 23.74 13.21 -46.67
C THR A 29 24.76 12.64 -45.70
N ILE A 30 24.32 12.36 -44.48
CA ILE A 30 25.09 11.63 -43.46
C ILE A 30 25.26 10.18 -43.94
N ASP A 31 26.48 9.64 -43.93
CA ASP A 31 26.72 8.23 -44.27
C ASP A 31 26.18 7.33 -43.14
N PRO A 32 25.21 6.43 -43.41
CA PRO A 32 24.67 5.49 -42.43
C PRO A 32 25.73 4.61 -41.74
N LYS A 33 26.91 4.43 -42.36
CA LYS A 33 28.03 3.66 -41.80
C LYS A 33 28.83 4.42 -40.74
N THR A 34 28.71 5.75 -40.68
CA THR A 34 29.44 6.59 -39.71
C THR A 34 28.53 7.17 -38.62
N LEU A 35 27.23 6.89 -38.69
CA LEU A 35 26.24 7.34 -37.72
C LEU A 35 26.23 6.39 -36.50
N PRO A 36 26.53 6.85 -35.27
CA PRO A 36 26.44 6.03 -34.06
C PRO A 36 24.99 5.58 -33.80
N LEU A 37 24.81 4.49 -33.04
CA LEU A 37 23.51 3.90 -32.70
C LEU A 37 22.52 4.90 -32.06
N TRP A 38 23.03 5.84 -31.28
CA TRP A 38 22.25 6.91 -30.64
C TRP A 38 23.03 8.23 -30.61
N THR A 39 22.37 9.32 -30.21
CA THR A 39 22.99 10.65 -30.03
C THR A 39 22.39 11.34 -28.81
N PHE A 40 23.23 11.80 -27.88
CA PHE A 40 22.79 12.53 -26.70
C PHE A 40 22.20 13.90 -27.09
N VAL A 41 20.96 14.15 -26.69
CA VAL A 41 20.22 15.39 -27.00
C VAL A 41 20.43 16.43 -25.90
N GLY A 42 20.52 15.99 -24.64
CA GLY A 42 20.67 16.86 -23.48
C GLY A 42 19.81 16.42 -22.30
N TYR A 43 19.97 17.12 -21.17
CA TYR A 43 19.10 16.96 -20.01
C TYR A 43 17.78 17.71 -20.23
N GLN A 44 16.66 17.07 -19.92
CA GLN A 44 15.32 17.63 -20.09
C GLN A 44 14.88 18.49 -18.89
N ASP A 45 15.53 18.32 -17.73
CA ASP A 45 15.17 18.91 -16.45
C ASP A 45 16.24 19.88 -15.93
N ALA A 46 16.58 20.93 -16.70
CA ALA A 46 17.49 21.96 -16.20
C ALA A 46 16.84 22.74 -15.04
N PRO A 47 17.52 22.97 -13.89
CA PRO A 47 18.94 22.73 -13.62
C PRO A 47 19.26 21.41 -12.89
N THR A 48 18.28 20.55 -12.58
CA THR A 48 18.50 19.31 -11.81
C THR A 48 19.25 18.24 -12.58
N ASN A 49 19.19 18.26 -13.92
CA ASN A 49 19.94 17.40 -14.83
C ASN A 49 19.89 15.90 -14.46
N LYS A 50 18.72 15.39 -14.08
CA LYS A 50 18.45 13.99 -13.75
C LYS A 50 18.01 13.17 -14.96
N THR A 51 17.31 13.76 -15.91
CA THR A 51 16.67 13.10 -17.06
C THR A 51 17.45 13.39 -18.33
N ALA A 52 18.34 12.47 -18.70
CA ALA A 52 19.11 12.52 -19.93
C ALA A 52 18.29 11.94 -21.09
N ARG A 53 18.15 12.67 -22.21
CA ARG A 53 17.48 12.19 -23.43
C ARG A 53 18.50 11.90 -24.53
N PHE A 54 18.31 10.78 -25.22
CA PHE A 54 19.08 10.33 -26.37
C PHE A 54 18.13 10.11 -27.54
N ARG A 55 18.49 10.56 -28.75
CA ARG A 55 17.82 10.17 -29.99
C ARG A 55 18.42 8.85 -30.45
N ILE A 56 17.58 7.87 -30.78
CA ILE A 56 18.03 6.63 -31.42
C ILE A 56 18.12 6.87 -32.93
N ASN A 57 19.28 6.58 -33.51
CA ASN A 57 19.53 6.77 -34.93
C ASN A 57 19.14 5.51 -35.68
N THR A 58 17.84 5.37 -35.95
CA THR A 58 17.24 4.23 -36.66
C THR A 58 17.76 4.08 -38.09
N GLU A 59 18.36 5.14 -38.65
CA GLU A 59 19.01 5.14 -39.95
C GLU A 59 20.43 4.53 -39.93
N SER A 60 21.03 4.27 -38.75
CA SER A 60 22.40 3.75 -38.61
C SER A 60 22.55 2.31 -39.13
N ALA A 61 23.73 1.99 -39.66
CA ALA A 61 24.03 0.65 -40.17
C ALA A 61 23.99 -0.42 -39.05
N GLN A 62 24.37 -0.06 -37.82
CA GLN A 62 24.34 -0.94 -36.65
C GLN A 62 22.89 -1.28 -36.26
N TYR A 63 22.02 -0.27 -36.11
CA TYR A 63 20.60 -0.47 -35.83
C TYR A 63 19.93 -1.36 -36.87
N ASN A 64 20.12 -1.04 -38.15
CA ASN A 64 19.53 -1.80 -39.26
C ASN A 64 20.03 -3.25 -39.33
N THR A 65 21.30 -3.52 -38.99
CA THR A 65 21.84 -4.89 -38.94
C THR A 65 21.07 -5.76 -37.93
N TYR A 66 20.78 -5.21 -36.75
CA TYR A 66 20.06 -5.92 -35.69
C TYR A 66 18.55 -5.98 -35.92
N VAL A 67 17.91 -4.89 -36.35
CA VAL A 67 16.45 -4.82 -36.53
C VAL A 67 15.99 -5.58 -37.77
N LEU A 68 16.64 -5.40 -38.93
CA LEU A 68 16.23 -6.09 -40.17
C LEU A 68 16.49 -7.60 -40.12
N SER A 69 17.32 -8.06 -39.18
CA SER A 69 17.58 -9.47 -38.89
C SER A 69 16.59 -10.10 -37.88
N HIS A 70 15.54 -9.39 -37.46
CA HIS A 70 14.62 -9.85 -36.41
C HIS A 70 13.15 -9.67 -36.84
N VAL A 71 12.65 -10.58 -37.69
CA VAL A 71 11.33 -10.47 -38.33
C VAL A 71 10.29 -11.33 -37.62
N ILE A 72 9.23 -10.70 -37.11
CA ILE A 72 8.16 -11.38 -36.36
C ILE A 72 7.01 -11.81 -37.29
N ALA A 73 6.48 -13.01 -37.05
CA ALA A 73 5.33 -13.59 -37.75
C ALA A 73 5.41 -13.46 -39.28
N GLN A 74 6.62 -13.61 -39.85
CA GLN A 74 6.92 -13.45 -41.28
C GLN A 74 6.42 -12.13 -41.90
N THR A 75 6.24 -11.08 -41.07
CA THR A 75 5.54 -9.86 -41.44
C THR A 75 6.49 -8.68 -41.61
N ALA A 76 7.14 -8.26 -40.52
CA ALA A 76 8.01 -7.08 -40.50
C ALA A 76 9.09 -7.20 -39.42
N PRO A 77 10.24 -6.52 -39.60
CA PRO A 77 11.28 -6.40 -38.59
C PRO A 77 10.86 -5.49 -37.43
N ILE A 78 11.30 -5.83 -36.22
CA ILE A 78 11.17 -5.00 -35.01
C ILE A 78 12.51 -4.92 -34.26
N CYS A 79 12.68 -3.87 -33.45
CA CYS A 79 13.75 -3.85 -32.46
C CYS A 79 13.58 -5.01 -31.46
N PRO A 80 14.59 -5.86 -31.25
CA PRO A 80 14.54 -6.85 -30.17
C PRO A 80 14.84 -6.17 -28.82
N GLY A 81 14.21 -6.65 -27.75
CA GLY A 81 14.42 -6.12 -26.39
C GLY A 81 15.87 -6.21 -25.92
N THR A 82 16.67 -7.12 -26.49
CA THR A 82 18.12 -7.22 -26.24
C THR A 82 18.90 -6.05 -26.82
N LEU A 83 18.48 -5.49 -27.97
CA LEU A 83 19.05 -4.24 -28.50
C LEU A 83 18.61 -3.03 -27.66
N GLU A 84 17.38 -3.04 -27.14
CA GLU A 84 16.89 -2.00 -26.22
C GLU A 84 17.71 -1.99 -24.92
N CYS A 85 17.93 -3.16 -24.30
CA CYS A 85 18.81 -3.34 -23.14
C CYS A 85 20.25 -2.82 -23.39
N ASP A 86 20.83 -3.17 -24.55
CA ASP A 86 22.17 -2.71 -24.94
C ASP A 86 22.24 -1.19 -25.09
N MET A 87 21.28 -0.59 -25.80
CA MET A 87 21.17 0.86 -25.94
C MET A 87 21.00 1.55 -24.57
N MET A 88 20.25 0.99 -23.62
CA MET A 88 20.17 1.53 -22.26
C MET A 88 21.53 1.52 -21.54
N ILE A 89 22.25 0.40 -21.62
CA ILE A 89 23.55 0.20 -20.95
C ILE A 89 24.61 1.13 -21.52
N GLU A 90 24.77 1.16 -22.85
CA GLU A 90 25.80 1.97 -23.52
C GLU A 90 25.50 3.47 -23.42
N ALA A 91 24.23 3.87 -23.51
CA ALA A 91 23.85 5.26 -23.25
C ALA A 91 24.12 5.65 -21.79
N LEU A 92 23.89 4.76 -20.82
CA LEU A 92 24.18 5.01 -19.41
C LEU A 92 25.69 5.14 -19.15
N PHE A 93 26.52 4.24 -19.70
CA PHE A 93 27.98 4.34 -19.62
C PHE A 93 28.50 5.63 -20.26
N SER A 94 27.86 6.16 -21.31
CA SER A 94 28.27 7.45 -21.89
C SER A 94 28.08 8.65 -20.96
N LEU A 95 27.14 8.59 -20.01
CA LEU A 95 26.95 9.61 -18.97
C LEU A 95 27.91 9.44 -17.79
N HIS A 96 28.43 8.22 -17.62
CA HIS A 96 29.22 7.76 -16.49
C HIS A 96 30.43 6.96 -16.99
N ALA A 97 31.30 7.60 -17.77
CA ALA A 97 32.48 6.94 -18.34
C ALA A 97 33.41 6.36 -17.24
N ASP A 98 33.41 6.99 -16.07
CA ASP A 98 34.09 6.52 -14.87
C ASP A 98 33.52 5.20 -14.33
N ALA A 99 32.26 4.86 -14.60
CA ALA A 99 31.68 3.59 -14.17
C ALA A 99 32.35 2.39 -14.83
N GLN A 100 32.65 2.48 -16.12
CA GLN A 100 33.33 1.41 -16.87
C GLN A 100 34.80 1.30 -16.44
N GLU A 101 35.50 2.43 -16.23
CA GLU A 101 36.86 2.46 -15.68
C GLU A 101 36.94 1.86 -14.26
N ASN A 102 35.93 2.10 -13.42
CA ASN A 102 35.83 1.55 -12.06
C ASN A 102 35.28 0.10 -12.01
N GLY A 103 35.03 -0.54 -13.15
CA GLY A 103 34.54 -1.92 -13.23
C GLY A 103 33.13 -2.13 -12.65
N LEU A 104 32.28 -1.10 -12.73
CA LEU A 104 30.86 -1.23 -12.38
C LEU A 104 30.13 -2.06 -13.44
N GLN A 105 29.34 -3.03 -12.98
CA GLN A 105 28.51 -3.88 -13.82
C GLN A 105 27.07 -3.36 -13.83
N PRO A 106 26.40 -3.31 -15.00
CA PRO A 106 25.00 -3.01 -15.12
C PRO A 106 24.14 -4.23 -14.75
N GLU A 107 22.98 -3.92 -14.19
CA GLU A 107 21.88 -4.82 -13.90
C GLU A 107 20.61 -4.15 -14.43
N ILE A 108 19.83 -4.87 -15.23
CA ILE A 108 18.52 -4.42 -15.72
C ILE A 108 17.45 -5.12 -14.88
N ARG A 109 16.45 -4.36 -14.42
CA ARG A 109 15.29 -4.87 -13.68
C ARG A 109 13.99 -4.33 -14.25
N ASP A 110 12.91 -5.10 -14.09
CA ASP A 110 11.53 -4.74 -14.45
C ASP A 110 11.40 -4.23 -15.89
N LEU A 111 12.05 -4.89 -16.86
CA LEU A 111 11.86 -4.59 -18.27
C LEU A 111 10.42 -4.94 -18.68
N VAL A 112 9.67 -3.97 -19.20
CA VAL A 112 8.32 -4.14 -19.72
C VAL A 112 8.26 -3.61 -21.15
N ASN A 113 7.86 -4.47 -22.09
CA ASN A 113 7.72 -4.15 -23.50
C ASN A 113 6.24 -3.85 -23.81
N HIS A 114 5.91 -2.57 -23.94
CA HIS A 114 4.55 -2.07 -24.16
C HIS A 114 4.10 -2.18 -25.62
N THR A 115 4.96 -1.81 -26.57
CA THR A 115 4.61 -1.83 -28.01
C THR A 115 5.89 -1.87 -28.86
N PRO A 116 6.02 -2.79 -29.84
CA PRO A 116 7.26 -2.97 -30.59
C PRO A 116 7.72 -1.70 -31.31
N ILE A 117 9.04 -1.45 -31.30
CA ILE A 117 9.67 -0.42 -32.14
C ILE A 117 9.80 -1.00 -33.55
N CYS A 118 8.88 -0.62 -34.43
CA CYS A 118 8.87 -1.01 -35.84
C CYS A 118 9.74 -0.05 -36.69
N VAL A 119 10.08 -0.46 -37.91
CA VAL A 119 10.71 0.43 -38.90
C VAL A 119 9.68 1.46 -39.40
N ASP A 120 9.73 2.66 -38.82
CA ASP A 120 8.82 3.77 -39.13
C ASP A 120 9.60 5.10 -39.26
N PRO A 121 10.00 5.49 -40.50
CA PRO A 121 10.68 6.76 -40.76
C PRO A 121 9.83 8.01 -40.46
N SER A 122 8.52 7.86 -40.23
CA SER A 122 7.63 8.97 -39.85
C SER A 122 7.75 9.36 -38.38
N ARG A 123 8.58 8.65 -37.59
CA ARG A 123 8.75 8.90 -36.15
C ARG A 123 10.22 8.98 -35.75
N THR A 124 10.49 9.74 -34.70
CA THR A 124 11.79 9.75 -34.02
C THR A 124 11.67 8.99 -32.71
N VAL A 125 12.55 8.00 -32.52
CA VAL A 125 12.66 7.22 -31.28
C VAL A 125 13.66 7.90 -30.34
N TYR A 126 13.31 7.94 -29.06
CA TYR A 126 14.14 8.46 -27.97
C TYR A 126 14.28 7.41 -26.87
N LEU A 127 15.44 7.43 -26.21
CA LEU A 127 15.68 6.81 -24.90
C LEU A 127 15.82 7.93 -23.87
N GLU A 128 15.10 7.84 -22.77
CA GLU A 128 15.28 8.69 -21.60
C GLU A 128 15.85 7.90 -20.43
N LEU A 129 16.88 8.43 -19.78
CA LEU A 129 17.46 7.88 -18.55
C LEU A 129 17.29 8.88 -17.41
N THR A 130 16.42 8.57 -16.45
CA THR A 130 16.10 9.43 -15.29
C THR A 130 16.73 8.88 -14.01
N ALA A 131 17.67 9.62 -13.43
CA ALA A 131 18.31 9.25 -12.18
C ALA A 131 17.33 9.28 -10.99
N LEU A 132 17.07 8.11 -10.40
CA LEU A 132 16.09 7.93 -9.31
C LEU A 132 16.57 8.55 -7.98
N TYR A 133 17.87 8.47 -7.71
CA TYR A 133 18.48 8.92 -6.45
C TYR A 133 19.62 9.91 -6.66
N LYS A 134 19.87 10.76 -5.66
CA LYS A 134 20.98 11.76 -5.68
C LYS A 134 22.35 11.15 -5.99
N LYS A 135 22.59 9.89 -5.57
CA LYS A 135 23.86 9.17 -5.81
C LYS A 135 24.06 8.73 -7.27
N ARG A 136 23.04 8.80 -8.14
CA ARG A 136 23.08 8.30 -9.53
C ARG A 136 23.69 6.89 -9.60
N THR A 137 23.04 5.95 -8.92
CA THR A 137 23.36 4.51 -8.93
C THR A 137 22.19 3.64 -9.40
N GLN A 138 21.01 4.25 -9.56
CA GLN A 138 19.84 3.65 -10.20
C GLN A 138 19.15 4.69 -11.08
N TRP A 139 18.61 4.24 -12.20
CA TRP A 139 17.90 5.05 -13.20
C TRP A 139 16.63 4.32 -13.64
N SER A 140 15.56 5.05 -13.96
CA SER A 140 14.53 4.51 -14.85
C SER A 140 14.92 4.82 -16.30
N ALA A 141 14.62 3.87 -17.17
CA ALA A 141 14.80 3.99 -18.61
C ALA A 141 13.43 3.91 -19.29
N HIS A 142 13.19 4.80 -20.26
CA HIS A 142 11.98 4.78 -21.08
C HIS A 142 12.34 4.94 -22.56
N PHE A 143 11.92 3.99 -23.39
CA PHE A 143 11.89 4.16 -24.84
C PHE A 143 10.55 4.75 -25.25
N LEU A 144 10.58 5.85 -26.00
CA LEU A 144 9.39 6.52 -26.51
C LEU A 144 9.59 7.00 -27.96
N SER A 145 8.52 7.17 -28.74
CA SER A 145 8.62 7.76 -30.08
C SER A 145 7.58 8.85 -30.35
N VAL A 146 8.00 9.86 -31.10
CA VAL A 146 7.23 11.06 -31.43
C VAL A 146 7.14 11.22 -32.95
N ALA A 147 6.00 11.65 -33.47
CA ALA A 147 5.78 11.83 -34.91
C ALA A 147 6.60 13.00 -35.49
N ASN A 148 7.21 12.78 -36.66
CA ASN A 148 8.03 13.73 -37.39
C ASN A 148 7.14 14.72 -38.18
N GLY A 149 6.47 15.65 -37.48
CA GLY A 149 5.61 16.61 -38.18
C GLY A 149 4.65 17.46 -37.36
N GLY A 150 4.99 17.90 -36.15
CA GLY A 150 4.33 19.00 -35.43
C GLY A 150 2.92 18.79 -34.88
N GLY A 151 2.07 17.98 -35.53
CA GLY A 151 0.67 17.76 -35.13
C GLY A 151 0.48 16.85 -33.91
N ASP A 152 1.40 15.91 -33.70
CA ASP A 152 1.34 14.89 -32.62
C ASP A 152 2.49 15.03 -31.61
N ALA A 153 3.09 16.23 -31.50
CA ALA A 153 4.16 16.51 -30.54
C ALA A 153 3.70 16.49 -29.06
N HIS A 154 2.44 16.17 -28.77
CA HIS A 154 1.85 16.10 -27.42
C HIS A 154 1.46 14.67 -26.99
N ASN A 155 1.67 13.63 -27.81
CA ASN A 155 1.37 12.25 -27.43
C ASN A 155 2.51 11.27 -27.80
N PRO A 156 3.57 11.19 -26.98
CA PRO A 156 4.64 10.22 -27.18
C PRO A 156 4.12 8.78 -26.97
N GLN A 157 4.51 7.86 -27.86
CA GLN A 157 4.20 6.44 -27.66
C GLN A 157 5.33 5.78 -26.88
N THR A 158 5.05 5.27 -25.68
CA THR A 158 5.96 4.40 -24.94
C THR A 158 6.11 3.05 -25.65
N HIS A 159 7.34 2.57 -25.77
CA HIS A 159 7.69 1.29 -26.37
C HIS A 159 8.13 0.28 -25.33
N ALA A 160 9.05 0.68 -24.45
CA ALA A 160 9.52 -0.14 -23.35
C ALA A 160 9.96 0.74 -22.17
N GLU A 161 9.97 0.16 -20.97
CA GLU A 161 10.52 0.77 -19.77
C GLU A 161 11.28 -0.25 -18.94
N ALA A 162 12.27 0.21 -18.16
CA ALA A 162 13.06 -0.62 -17.26
C ALA A 162 13.67 0.21 -16.13
N ARG A 163 14.28 -0.47 -15.15
CA ARG A 163 15.21 0.11 -14.18
C ARG A 163 16.62 -0.40 -14.44
N LEU A 164 17.61 0.49 -14.39
CA LEU A 164 19.03 0.13 -14.42
C LEU A 164 19.66 0.40 -13.05
N ARG A 165 20.57 -0.48 -12.64
CA ARG A 165 21.44 -0.31 -11.47
C ARG A 165 22.88 -0.56 -11.88
N LEU A 166 23.80 0.30 -11.44
CA LEU A 166 25.25 0.06 -11.57
C LEU A 166 25.78 -0.44 -10.22
N ARG A 167 26.48 -1.58 -10.24
CA ARG A 167 26.97 -2.28 -9.04
C ARG A 167 28.47 -2.55 -9.17
N ALA A 168 29.24 -2.39 -8.09
CA ALA A 168 30.64 -2.77 -8.12
C ALA A 168 30.79 -4.30 -8.17
N ALA A 169 31.79 -4.82 -8.90
CA ALA A 169 32.14 -6.24 -8.90
C ALA A 169 32.45 -6.82 -7.49
N GLY A 170 32.83 -5.94 -6.55
CA GLY A 170 33.05 -6.25 -5.13
C GLY A 170 31.86 -5.96 -4.20
N ASP A 171 30.70 -5.56 -4.73
CA ASP A 171 29.47 -5.36 -3.95
C ASP A 171 29.11 -6.67 -3.22
N ALA A 172 29.12 -6.64 -1.88
CA ALA A 172 28.85 -7.79 -1.06
C ALA A 172 27.44 -8.34 -1.29
N ASP A 173 26.47 -7.50 -1.61
CA ASP A 173 25.09 -7.92 -1.88
C ASP A 173 25.00 -8.59 -3.24
N TYR A 174 25.73 -8.08 -4.24
CA TYR A 174 25.78 -8.65 -5.59
C TYR A 174 26.44 -10.03 -5.59
N LEU A 175 27.52 -10.16 -4.83
CA LEU A 175 28.21 -11.44 -4.59
C LEU A 175 27.30 -12.42 -3.84
N ARG A 176 26.53 -11.98 -2.83
CA ARG A 176 25.60 -12.88 -2.10
C ARG A 176 24.42 -13.31 -2.95
N GLU A 177 23.83 -12.40 -3.71
CA GLU A 177 22.69 -12.62 -4.61
C GLU A 177 23.07 -13.58 -5.74
N PHE A 178 24.12 -13.28 -6.51
CA PHE A 178 24.53 -14.15 -7.62
C PHE A 178 24.96 -15.54 -7.16
N ALA A 179 25.66 -15.63 -6.02
CA ALA A 179 26.04 -16.92 -5.44
C ALA A 179 24.85 -17.76 -4.93
N GLN A 180 23.66 -17.19 -4.74
CA GLN A 180 22.45 -17.99 -4.49
C GLN A 180 22.07 -18.78 -5.75
N PHE A 181 22.09 -18.16 -6.93
CA PHE A 181 21.81 -18.84 -8.20
C PHE A 181 22.80 -19.97 -8.46
N GLU A 182 24.11 -19.75 -8.22
CA GLU A 182 25.15 -20.77 -8.33
C GLU A 182 24.92 -21.99 -7.41
N ARG A 183 24.30 -21.79 -6.24
CA ARG A 183 23.97 -22.89 -5.30
C ARG A 183 22.66 -23.60 -5.62
N LEU A 184 21.68 -22.87 -6.19
CA LEU A 184 20.35 -23.40 -6.48
C LEU A 184 20.25 -24.09 -7.85
N VAL A 185 21.07 -23.68 -8.81
CA VAL A 185 21.04 -24.20 -10.19
C VAL A 185 22.43 -24.59 -10.65
N SER A 186 22.64 -25.88 -10.88
CA SER A 186 23.94 -26.44 -11.26
C SER A 186 24.08 -26.67 -12.77
N HIS A 187 25.30 -26.47 -13.29
CA HIS A 187 25.65 -26.89 -14.66
C HIS A 187 25.44 -28.39 -14.88
N GLY A 188 25.56 -29.19 -13.82
CA GLY A 188 25.27 -30.63 -13.83
C GLY A 188 23.86 -30.93 -14.35
N ARG A 189 22.84 -30.24 -13.82
CA ARG A 189 21.45 -30.41 -14.29
C ARG A 189 21.27 -30.02 -15.76
N CYS A 190 21.92 -28.94 -16.19
CA CYS A 190 21.91 -28.53 -17.60
C CYS A 190 22.53 -29.61 -18.51
N ARG A 191 23.65 -30.23 -18.08
CA ARG A 191 24.35 -31.29 -18.82
C ARG A 191 23.56 -32.59 -18.85
N GLU A 192 22.90 -32.96 -17.76
CA GLU A 192 21.97 -34.11 -17.73
C GLU A 192 20.89 -33.94 -18.79
N LEU A 193 20.26 -32.75 -18.84
CA LEU A 193 19.17 -32.47 -19.76
C LEU A 193 19.63 -32.44 -21.22
N LEU A 194 20.79 -31.81 -21.52
CA LEU A 194 21.42 -31.88 -22.85
C LEU A 194 21.81 -33.30 -23.28
N GLY A 195 22.05 -34.19 -22.31
CA GLY A 195 22.44 -35.59 -22.53
C GLY A 195 21.28 -36.57 -22.68
N LEU A 196 20.01 -36.14 -22.55
CA LEU A 196 18.86 -37.01 -22.75
C LEU A 196 18.66 -37.32 -24.24
N GLY A 197 18.39 -38.60 -24.53
CA GLY A 197 17.97 -39.06 -25.85
C GLY A 197 16.45 -39.17 -25.97
N LEU A 198 16.00 -39.40 -27.20
CA LEU A 198 14.58 -39.62 -27.55
C LEU A 198 14.03 -40.98 -27.06
N ASP A 199 14.87 -41.81 -26.44
CA ASP A 199 14.51 -43.03 -25.71
C ASP A 199 13.91 -42.75 -24.33
N VAL A 200 14.03 -41.52 -23.83
CA VAL A 200 13.47 -41.08 -22.55
C VAL A 200 12.10 -40.41 -22.75
N GLU A 201 11.10 -40.85 -21.98
CA GLU A 201 9.73 -40.32 -22.08
C GLU A 201 9.63 -38.82 -21.78
N GLY A 202 8.88 -38.12 -22.64
CA GLY A 202 8.61 -36.69 -22.54
C GLY A 202 9.77 -35.78 -22.95
N VAL A 203 10.78 -36.31 -23.67
CA VAL A 203 11.93 -35.54 -24.17
C VAL A 203 11.73 -35.12 -25.61
N GLU A 204 11.93 -33.83 -25.89
CA GLU A 204 11.91 -33.23 -27.22
C GLU A 204 13.27 -32.63 -27.57
N VAL A 205 13.69 -32.73 -28.83
CA VAL A 205 15.02 -32.29 -29.28
C VAL A 205 14.95 -31.53 -30.60
N LEU A 206 15.54 -30.33 -30.65
CA LEU A 206 15.75 -29.53 -31.86
C LEU A 206 17.24 -29.29 -32.08
N GLN A 207 17.73 -29.43 -33.33
CA GLN A 207 19.16 -29.34 -33.61
C GLN A 207 19.53 -28.73 -34.97
N GLY A 208 20.69 -28.10 -35.02
CA GLY A 208 21.30 -27.51 -36.21
C GLY A 208 20.40 -26.48 -36.90
N ARG A 209 20.29 -26.58 -38.23
CA ARG A 209 19.40 -25.72 -39.03
C ARG A 209 17.91 -25.97 -38.76
N GLY A 210 17.55 -27.05 -38.07
CA GLY A 210 16.17 -27.37 -37.72
C GLY A 210 15.57 -26.39 -36.70
N VAL A 211 16.38 -25.88 -35.76
CA VAL A 211 15.96 -24.94 -34.71
C VAL A 211 15.27 -23.71 -35.32
N TYR A 212 15.98 -22.97 -36.18
CA TYR A 212 15.44 -21.76 -36.80
C TYR A 212 14.32 -22.06 -37.80
N ARG A 213 14.42 -23.13 -38.60
CA ARG A 213 13.35 -23.52 -39.53
C ARG A 213 12.02 -23.83 -38.83
N ALA A 214 12.05 -24.36 -37.61
CA ALA A 214 10.86 -24.58 -36.81
C ALA A 214 10.31 -23.26 -36.23
N PHE A 215 11.18 -22.31 -35.91
CA PHE A 215 10.83 -21.02 -35.29
C PHE A 215 10.48 -19.90 -36.28
N ASP A 216 10.88 -19.99 -37.55
CA ASP A 216 10.62 -19.00 -38.62
C ASP A 216 9.14 -18.50 -38.69
N PRO A 217 8.09 -19.29 -38.39
CA PRO A 217 6.70 -18.80 -38.34
C PRO A 217 6.37 -17.88 -37.14
N VAL A 218 7.25 -17.80 -36.15
CA VAL A 218 7.16 -16.94 -34.95
C VAL A 218 8.19 -15.81 -35.06
N VAL A 219 9.47 -16.14 -35.20
CA VAL A 219 10.57 -15.20 -35.46
C VAL A 219 11.52 -15.79 -36.51
N GLU A 220 11.67 -15.09 -37.62
CA GLU A 220 12.73 -15.35 -38.60
C GLU A 220 13.98 -14.55 -38.21
N TYR A 221 14.94 -15.24 -37.61
CA TYR A 221 16.24 -14.69 -37.24
C TYR A 221 17.21 -14.68 -38.42
N GLY A 222 17.83 -13.54 -38.72
CA GLY A 222 18.98 -13.41 -39.63
C GLY A 222 20.24 -14.07 -39.06
N GLU A 223 21.29 -14.25 -39.88
CA GLU A 223 22.48 -15.03 -39.48
C GLU A 223 23.17 -14.52 -38.20
N VAL A 224 23.07 -13.22 -37.91
CA VAL A 224 23.67 -12.59 -36.73
C VAL A 224 23.15 -13.18 -35.42
N TYR A 225 21.89 -13.62 -35.36
CA TYR A 225 21.25 -14.15 -34.15
C TYR A 225 21.28 -15.67 -34.04
N ARG A 226 21.86 -16.39 -35.00
CA ARG A 226 21.76 -17.86 -35.09
C ARG A 226 22.78 -18.58 -34.20
N GLY A 227 22.75 -18.29 -32.89
CA GLY A 227 23.66 -18.83 -31.88
C GLY A 227 23.23 -20.19 -31.29
N VAL A 228 21.95 -20.42 -31.01
CA VAL A 228 21.42 -21.73 -30.55
C VAL A 228 21.73 -22.82 -31.59
N ARG A 229 22.38 -23.91 -31.17
CA ARG A 229 22.78 -25.06 -32.01
C ARG A 229 22.00 -26.33 -31.72
N TYR A 230 21.59 -26.51 -30.49
CA TYR A 230 20.92 -27.70 -29.97
C TYR A 230 20.04 -27.27 -28.80
N LEU A 231 18.85 -27.84 -28.68
CA LEU A 231 17.89 -27.57 -27.62
C LEU A 231 17.21 -28.88 -27.23
N VAL A 232 17.17 -29.18 -25.93
CA VAL A 232 16.40 -30.29 -25.36
C VAL A 232 15.35 -29.71 -24.42
N GLY A 233 14.10 -30.19 -24.52
CA GLY A 233 13.03 -29.89 -23.58
C GLY A 233 12.54 -31.16 -22.88
N ARG A 234 12.15 -31.04 -21.61
CA ARG A 234 11.44 -32.10 -20.88
C ARG A 234 10.57 -31.51 -19.77
N GLY A 235 9.27 -31.80 -19.80
CA GLY A 235 8.34 -31.38 -18.75
C GLY A 235 8.19 -29.86 -18.68
N ASN A 236 8.87 -29.20 -17.75
CA ASN A 236 8.93 -27.74 -17.62
C ASN A 236 10.37 -27.20 -17.54
N GLU A 237 11.35 -27.99 -18.00
CA GLU A 237 12.75 -27.62 -18.11
C GLU A 237 13.21 -27.66 -19.57
N CYS A 238 14.16 -26.80 -19.94
CA CYS A 238 14.90 -26.92 -21.19
C CYS A 238 16.41 -26.70 -20.99
N ALA A 239 17.20 -27.16 -21.96
CA ALA A 239 18.63 -26.84 -22.02
C ALA A 239 19.08 -26.64 -23.46
N GLY A 240 19.73 -25.50 -23.72
CA GLY A 240 20.27 -25.11 -25.01
C GLY A 240 21.79 -25.09 -25.04
N HIS A 241 22.39 -25.51 -26.15
CA HIS A 241 23.80 -25.31 -26.46
C HIS A 241 23.92 -24.13 -27.43
N VAL A 242 24.50 -23.02 -26.97
CA VAL A 242 24.67 -21.78 -27.72
C VAL A 242 26.13 -21.63 -28.15
N GLN A 243 26.36 -21.31 -29.42
CA GLN A 243 27.68 -20.97 -29.96
C GLN A 243 27.54 -20.01 -31.13
N LEU A 244 27.87 -18.73 -30.91
CA LEU A 244 27.81 -17.69 -31.92
C LEU A 244 29.22 -17.39 -32.50
N PRO A 245 29.41 -17.42 -33.83
CA PRO A 245 30.70 -17.11 -34.46
C PRO A 245 31.12 -15.67 -34.16
N ALA A 246 32.40 -15.44 -33.87
CA ALA A 246 32.91 -14.13 -33.45
C ALA A 246 32.57 -12.96 -34.40
N ARG A 247 32.52 -13.20 -35.72
CA ARG A 247 32.09 -12.21 -36.73
C ARG A 247 30.66 -11.67 -36.58
N HIS A 248 29.85 -12.28 -35.71
CA HIS A 248 28.47 -11.89 -35.41
C HIS A 248 28.29 -11.37 -33.98
N ARG A 249 29.36 -11.33 -33.17
CA ARG A 249 29.35 -10.77 -31.82
C ARG A 249 29.52 -9.25 -31.86
N GLY A 250 28.86 -8.56 -30.95
CA GLY A 250 29.08 -7.14 -30.68
C GLY A 250 30.34 -6.90 -29.84
N ASP A 251 30.79 -5.65 -29.85
CA ASP A 251 31.86 -5.09 -29.03
C ASP A 251 31.36 -4.35 -27.77
N THR A 252 30.04 -4.23 -27.62
CA THR A 252 29.35 -3.63 -26.47
C THR A 252 29.45 -4.51 -25.23
N TRP A 253 29.07 -3.97 -24.05
CA TRP A 253 29.01 -4.78 -22.84
C TRP A 253 28.03 -5.94 -22.98
N LEU A 254 26.83 -5.74 -23.56
CA LEU A 254 25.81 -6.79 -23.60
C LEU A 254 26.15 -7.90 -24.64
N ASP A 255 26.71 -7.52 -25.79
CA ASP A 255 26.75 -8.33 -27.02
C ASP A 255 25.32 -8.79 -27.40
N VAL A 256 24.58 -7.87 -28.03
CA VAL A 256 23.16 -8.01 -28.43
C VAL A 256 22.84 -9.39 -28.98
N ALA A 257 23.60 -9.84 -29.98
CA ALA A 257 23.31 -11.08 -30.70
C ALA A 257 23.54 -12.34 -29.86
N LEU A 258 24.52 -12.30 -28.94
CA LEU A 258 24.80 -13.39 -28.03
C LEU A 258 23.78 -13.45 -26.88
N SER A 259 23.45 -12.31 -26.28
CA SER A 259 22.42 -12.23 -25.23
C SER A 259 21.05 -12.66 -25.78
N ASP A 260 20.72 -12.26 -27.02
CA ASP A 260 19.53 -12.74 -27.73
C ASP A 260 19.56 -14.27 -27.98
N SER A 261 20.72 -14.80 -28.35
CA SER A 261 20.90 -16.26 -28.49
C SER A 261 20.71 -17.02 -27.16
N PHE A 262 20.86 -16.37 -26.01
CA PHE A 262 20.50 -16.95 -24.71
C PHE A 262 18.98 -16.87 -24.46
N SER A 263 18.35 -15.70 -24.64
CA SER A 263 16.91 -15.52 -24.42
C SER A 263 16.03 -16.37 -25.36
N GLN A 264 16.52 -16.62 -26.58
CA GLN A 264 15.94 -17.54 -27.56
C GLN A 264 15.68 -18.94 -27.00
N VAL A 265 16.50 -19.44 -26.08
CA VAL A 265 16.36 -20.81 -25.52
C VAL A 265 14.99 -20.98 -24.85
N GLY A 266 14.55 -19.98 -24.10
CA GLY A 266 13.20 -19.96 -23.51
C GLY A 266 12.09 -19.78 -24.56
N GLY A 267 12.28 -18.85 -25.50
CA GLY A 267 11.28 -18.56 -26.54
C GLY A 267 11.03 -19.72 -27.49
N LEU A 268 12.08 -20.47 -27.83
CA LEU A 268 12.02 -21.71 -28.61
C LEU A 268 11.23 -22.79 -27.86
N TRP A 269 11.54 -23.03 -26.58
CA TRP A 269 10.82 -24.03 -25.79
C TRP A 269 9.32 -23.70 -25.69
N VAL A 270 8.97 -22.48 -25.27
CA VAL A 270 7.57 -22.07 -25.07
C VAL A 270 6.75 -22.17 -26.37
N ASN A 271 7.33 -21.92 -27.54
CA ASN A 271 6.61 -21.97 -28.82
C ASN A 271 6.63 -23.32 -29.55
N LEU A 272 7.65 -24.16 -29.32
CA LEU A 272 7.89 -25.37 -30.12
C LEU A 272 7.79 -26.68 -29.33
N MET A 273 7.85 -26.61 -27.99
CA MET A 273 7.81 -27.76 -27.06
C MET A 273 6.68 -27.60 -26.03
N THR A 274 5.61 -26.86 -26.39
CA THR A 274 4.35 -26.77 -25.64
C THR A 274 3.15 -26.78 -26.59
N ASP A 275 1.95 -27.03 -26.06
CA ASP A 275 0.70 -27.04 -26.81
C ASP A 275 0.25 -25.64 -27.25
N VAL A 276 0.91 -25.09 -28.27
CA VAL A 276 0.54 -23.83 -28.92
C VAL A 276 -0.38 -24.09 -30.12
N PRO A 277 -1.60 -23.52 -30.18
CA PRO A 277 -2.45 -23.61 -31.37
C PRO A 277 -1.71 -23.09 -32.62
N PRO A 278 -1.81 -23.72 -33.80
CA PRO A 278 -0.99 -23.34 -34.96
C PRO A 278 -1.11 -21.87 -35.39
N GLY A 279 -2.27 -21.23 -35.16
CA GLY A 279 -2.53 -19.81 -35.42
C GLY A 279 -2.07 -18.84 -34.33
N ASP A 280 -1.62 -19.34 -33.18
CA ASP A 280 -1.11 -18.56 -32.04
C ASP A 280 0.42 -18.66 -31.95
N MET A 281 1.03 -17.77 -31.16
CA MET A 281 2.43 -17.79 -30.75
C MET A 281 2.60 -17.09 -29.40
N TYR A 282 3.72 -17.34 -28.73
CA TYR A 282 4.16 -16.64 -27.54
C TYR A 282 5.26 -15.63 -27.88
N ILE A 283 5.08 -14.37 -27.45
CA ILE A 283 6.05 -13.28 -27.63
C ILE A 283 6.50 -12.79 -26.26
N ALA A 284 7.79 -12.44 -26.13
CA ALA A 284 8.35 -11.91 -24.90
C ALA A 284 7.82 -10.49 -24.61
N THR A 285 7.22 -10.28 -23.44
CA THR A 285 6.61 -9.01 -23.01
C THR A 285 7.40 -8.31 -21.91
N GLY A 286 8.40 -8.96 -21.32
CA GLY A 286 9.21 -8.37 -20.26
C GLY A 286 10.23 -9.33 -19.65
N CYS A 287 11.04 -8.81 -18.73
CA CYS A 287 12.03 -9.56 -17.95
C CYS A 287 12.20 -8.90 -16.57
N GLU A 288 12.10 -9.68 -15.49
CA GLU A 288 12.20 -9.14 -14.13
C GLU A 288 13.63 -8.74 -13.78
N VAL A 289 14.64 -9.54 -14.13
CA VAL A 289 16.06 -9.23 -13.87
C VAL A 289 16.96 -9.82 -14.95
N THR A 290 17.91 -9.04 -15.46
CA THR A 290 19.06 -9.53 -16.24
C THR A 290 20.36 -9.01 -15.62
N MET A 291 21.24 -9.93 -15.22
CA MET A 291 22.55 -9.62 -14.59
C MET A 291 23.62 -10.65 -14.96
N ARG A 292 24.89 -10.29 -14.77
CA ARG A 292 26.04 -11.18 -14.97
C ARG A 292 26.69 -11.61 -13.66
N ALA A 293 27.58 -12.59 -13.75
CA ALA A 293 28.47 -12.90 -12.64
C ALA A 293 29.29 -11.65 -12.26
N PRO A 294 29.38 -11.27 -10.98
CA PRO A 294 30.17 -10.12 -10.54
C PRO A 294 31.66 -10.18 -10.94
N ARG A 295 32.16 -11.40 -11.21
CA ARG A 295 33.53 -11.69 -11.64
C ARG A 295 33.58 -12.34 -13.03
N ALA A 296 32.65 -12.00 -13.92
CA ALA A 296 32.60 -12.53 -15.27
C ALA A 296 33.94 -12.35 -16.01
N THR A 297 34.41 -13.43 -16.64
CA THR A 297 35.59 -13.42 -17.52
C THR A 297 35.26 -12.79 -18.87
N ALA A 298 36.26 -12.23 -19.54
CA ALA A 298 36.12 -11.76 -20.92
C ALA A 298 35.74 -12.93 -21.85
N ARG A 299 34.81 -12.67 -22.79
CA ARG A 299 34.30 -13.66 -23.76
C ARG A 299 35.34 -13.92 -24.86
N GLY A 300 35.68 -15.17 -25.11
CA GLY A 300 36.65 -15.64 -26.10
C GLY A 300 36.04 -16.06 -27.44
N GLU A 301 36.85 -16.05 -28.50
CA GLU A 301 36.41 -16.14 -29.91
C GLU A 301 35.67 -17.43 -30.28
N GLY A 302 35.87 -18.51 -29.52
CA GLY A 302 35.30 -19.84 -29.76
C GLY A 302 34.29 -20.33 -28.72
N ASP A 303 33.99 -19.51 -27.71
CA ASP A 303 33.19 -19.90 -26.52
C ASP A 303 31.88 -20.62 -26.85
N VAL A 304 31.53 -21.55 -25.98
CA VAL A 304 30.30 -22.34 -26.00
C VAL A 304 29.61 -22.13 -24.67
N TRP A 305 28.30 -21.92 -24.70
CA TRP A 305 27.48 -21.76 -23.50
C TRP A 305 26.40 -22.81 -23.42
N HIS A 306 26.15 -23.28 -22.21
CA HIS A 306 25.00 -24.11 -21.88
C HIS A 306 23.99 -23.22 -21.17
N VAL A 307 22.81 -23.05 -21.75
CA VAL A 307 21.72 -22.26 -21.17
C VAL A 307 20.67 -23.22 -20.63
N TYR A 308 20.42 -23.20 -19.33
CA TYR A 308 19.36 -23.97 -18.69
C TYR A 308 18.14 -23.09 -18.47
N GLY A 309 16.96 -23.56 -18.87
CA GLY A 309 15.70 -22.87 -18.67
C GLY A 309 14.75 -23.63 -17.74
N ARG A 310 14.07 -22.90 -16.86
CA ARG A 310 12.90 -23.38 -16.12
C ARG A 310 11.68 -22.57 -16.51
N HIS A 311 10.55 -23.25 -16.66
CA HIS A 311 9.30 -22.65 -17.12
C HIS A 311 8.19 -22.81 -16.07
N ALA A 312 7.50 -21.71 -15.79
CA ALA A 312 6.29 -21.68 -14.99
C ALA A 312 5.11 -21.25 -15.87
N ARG A 313 4.09 -22.10 -15.96
CA ARG A 313 2.86 -21.78 -16.71
C ARG A 313 1.91 -20.99 -15.82
N GLN A 314 1.85 -19.68 -16.04
CA GLN A 314 0.98 -18.78 -15.27
C GLN A 314 -0.49 -18.90 -15.69
N SER A 315 -0.76 -19.19 -16.96
CA SER A 315 -2.10 -19.50 -17.46
C SER A 315 -2.04 -20.20 -18.82
N ASP A 316 -3.21 -20.48 -19.43
CA ASP A 316 -3.29 -20.89 -20.83
C ASP A 316 -2.71 -19.87 -21.83
N LYS A 317 -2.46 -18.62 -21.40
CA LYS A 317 -2.00 -17.51 -22.25
C LYS A 317 -0.69 -16.87 -21.78
N ALA A 318 -0.06 -17.38 -20.73
CA ALA A 318 1.14 -16.77 -20.16
C ALA A 318 2.11 -17.80 -19.58
N TYR A 319 3.40 -17.59 -19.85
CA TYR A 319 4.53 -18.31 -19.24
C TYR A 319 5.53 -17.32 -18.65
N THR A 320 6.14 -17.71 -17.53
CA THR A 320 7.37 -17.10 -16.99
C THR A 320 8.52 -18.08 -17.20
N THR A 321 9.71 -17.59 -17.54
CA THR A 321 10.91 -18.42 -17.73
C THR A 321 12.12 -17.83 -17.02
N ASP A 322 12.87 -18.67 -16.32
CA ASP A 322 14.18 -18.31 -15.77
C ASP A 322 15.28 -19.01 -16.57
N LEU A 323 16.28 -18.26 -17.02
CA LEU A 323 17.42 -18.73 -17.80
C LEU A 323 18.73 -18.55 -17.03
N PHE A 324 19.51 -19.62 -16.98
CA PHE A 324 20.81 -19.70 -16.31
C PHE A 324 21.87 -20.06 -17.35
N VAL A 325 22.77 -19.11 -17.64
CA VAL A 325 23.78 -19.25 -18.69
C VAL A 325 25.10 -19.67 -18.05
N PHE A 326 25.61 -20.83 -18.45
CA PHE A 326 26.88 -21.37 -18.01
C PHE A 326 27.91 -21.34 -19.13
N ASP A 327 29.16 -21.00 -18.81
CA ASP A 327 30.29 -21.32 -19.67
C ASP A 327 30.44 -22.85 -19.75
N ALA A 328 30.46 -23.41 -20.97
CA ALA A 328 30.40 -24.86 -21.14
C ALA A 328 31.71 -25.59 -20.81
N ALA A 329 32.85 -24.89 -20.83
CA ALA A 329 34.17 -25.46 -20.58
C ALA A 329 34.49 -25.55 -19.08
N THR A 330 34.14 -24.52 -18.32
CA THR A 330 34.38 -24.39 -16.87
C THR A 330 33.19 -24.83 -16.03
N GLY A 331 31.97 -24.73 -16.57
CA GLY A 331 30.72 -24.93 -15.83
C GLY A 331 30.33 -23.77 -14.91
N SER A 332 31.03 -22.64 -14.96
CA SER A 332 30.71 -21.44 -14.19
C SER A 332 29.44 -20.76 -14.71
N LEU A 333 28.56 -20.32 -13.80
CA LEU A 333 27.42 -19.47 -14.13
C LEU A 333 27.93 -18.07 -14.49
N VAL A 334 27.56 -17.54 -15.66
CA VAL A 334 28.09 -16.26 -16.19
C VAL A 334 27.03 -15.18 -16.37
N GLU A 335 25.77 -15.56 -16.61
CA GLU A 335 24.64 -14.64 -16.81
C GLU A 335 23.35 -15.33 -16.34
N VAL A 336 22.43 -14.54 -15.76
CA VAL A 336 21.07 -14.99 -15.45
C VAL A 336 20.06 -14.00 -16.04
N MET A 337 18.96 -14.54 -16.56
CA MET A 337 17.80 -13.77 -16.99
C MET A 337 16.58 -14.38 -16.31
N LEU A 338 16.05 -13.68 -15.32
CA LEU A 338 14.96 -14.17 -14.47
C LEU A 338 13.66 -13.48 -14.84
N GLY A 339 12.55 -14.21 -14.70
CA GLY A 339 11.22 -13.69 -14.96
C GLY A 339 11.00 -13.25 -16.41
N LEU A 340 11.51 -13.99 -17.42
CA LEU A 340 11.16 -13.73 -18.82
C LEU A 340 9.67 -14.04 -19.05
N GLN A 341 8.89 -13.00 -19.31
CA GLN A 341 7.45 -13.08 -19.45
C GLN A 341 7.07 -13.28 -20.92
N TYR A 342 6.21 -14.25 -21.19
CA TYR A 342 5.70 -14.55 -22.54
C TYR A 342 4.18 -14.47 -22.58
N GLY A 343 3.63 -13.62 -23.46
CA GLY A 343 2.19 -13.49 -23.71
C GLY A 343 1.76 -14.19 -24.99
N ARG A 344 0.65 -14.95 -24.94
CA ARG A 344 0.09 -15.63 -26.11
C ARG A 344 -0.74 -14.68 -26.98
N VAL A 345 -0.39 -14.60 -28.27
CA VAL A 345 -1.05 -13.75 -29.27
C VAL A 345 -1.37 -14.55 -30.53
N ALA A 346 -2.48 -14.20 -31.19
CA ALA A 346 -2.80 -14.76 -32.50
C ALA A 346 -1.85 -14.17 -33.57
N LYS A 347 -1.17 -15.03 -34.35
CA LYS A 347 -0.23 -14.63 -35.42
C LYS A 347 -0.86 -13.63 -36.37
N ALA A 348 -2.07 -13.90 -36.86
CA ALA A 348 -2.81 -13.02 -37.77
C ALA A 348 -3.17 -11.64 -37.16
N SER A 349 -3.27 -11.52 -35.84
CA SER A 349 -3.46 -10.22 -35.18
C SER A 349 -2.14 -9.48 -35.03
N MET A 350 -1.05 -10.17 -34.70
CA MET A 350 0.30 -9.57 -34.69
C MET A 350 0.71 -9.10 -36.09
N SER A 351 0.53 -9.92 -37.13
CA SER A 351 0.82 -9.52 -38.52
C SER A 351 0.06 -8.25 -38.94
N ARG A 352 -1.23 -8.13 -38.59
CA ARG A 352 -2.00 -6.91 -38.89
C ARG A 352 -1.54 -5.69 -38.09
N MET A 353 -1.05 -5.89 -36.85
CA MET A 353 -0.47 -4.82 -36.04
C MET A 353 0.87 -4.35 -36.65
N LEU A 354 1.79 -5.27 -36.91
CA LEU A 354 3.12 -4.99 -37.45
C LEU A 354 3.03 -4.34 -38.84
N ALA A 355 2.25 -4.90 -39.77
CA ALA A 355 2.08 -4.32 -41.11
C ALA A 355 1.41 -2.93 -41.12
N ARG A 356 0.75 -2.53 -40.02
CA ARG A 356 0.21 -1.16 -39.84
C ARG A 356 1.24 -0.21 -39.20
N MET A 357 2.15 -0.73 -38.39
CA MET A 357 3.13 0.06 -37.63
C MET A 357 4.46 0.24 -38.36
N THR A 358 4.77 -0.65 -39.30
CA THR A 358 5.93 -0.52 -40.20
C THR A 358 5.50 0.30 -41.42
N THR A 359 5.80 1.60 -41.42
CA THR A 359 5.40 2.51 -42.51
C THR A 359 6.32 2.43 -43.73
N ASP A 360 7.52 1.87 -43.57
CA ASP A 360 8.40 1.53 -44.69
C ASP A 360 7.91 0.26 -45.40
N GLU A 361 7.18 0.42 -46.49
CA GLU A 361 6.67 -0.69 -47.31
C GLU A 361 7.77 -1.61 -47.85
N THR A 362 9.04 -1.18 -47.91
CA THR A 362 10.12 -2.01 -48.48
C THR A 362 10.52 -3.19 -47.59
N VAL A 363 10.24 -3.10 -46.28
CA VAL A 363 10.55 -4.14 -45.29
C VAL A 363 9.32 -4.93 -44.81
N VAL A 364 8.11 -4.52 -45.22
CA VAL A 364 6.87 -5.29 -44.97
C VAL A 364 6.73 -6.41 -45.99
N ARG A 365 6.76 -7.65 -45.52
CA ARG A 365 6.80 -8.84 -46.39
C ARG A 365 5.41 -9.31 -46.87
N THR A 366 4.33 -8.89 -46.22
CA THR A 366 2.99 -9.44 -46.43
C THR A 366 2.13 -8.65 -47.43
N LYS A 367 2.45 -8.74 -48.73
CA LYS A 367 1.51 -8.43 -49.83
C LYS A 367 1.16 -9.71 -50.62
N ALA A 368 0.39 -10.62 -50.01
CA ALA A 368 -0.09 -11.85 -50.67
C ALA A 368 -1.50 -12.28 -50.21
N SER A 369 -2.41 -12.39 -51.18
CA SER A 369 -3.69 -13.13 -51.17
C SER A 369 -4.64 -12.98 -49.95
N LEU A 370 -5.44 -11.92 -49.95
CA LEU A 370 -6.86 -12.06 -49.57
C LEU A 370 -7.60 -12.80 -50.72
N PRO A 371 -8.51 -13.75 -50.45
CA PRO A 371 -9.36 -14.33 -51.49
C PRO A 371 -10.22 -13.24 -52.14
N GLN A 372 -10.16 -13.13 -53.47
CA GLN A 372 -11.06 -12.25 -54.21
C GLN A 372 -12.49 -12.78 -54.14
N LEU A 373 -13.43 -11.93 -53.75
CA LEU A 373 -14.86 -12.14 -54.00
C LEU A 373 -15.09 -12.23 -55.52
N PRO A 374 -15.85 -13.22 -56.02
CA PRO A 374 -16.22 -13.26 -57.43
C PRO A 374 -17.16 -12.08 -57.75
N ALA A 375 -16.77 -11.26 -58.73
CA ALA A 375 -17.63 -10.18 -59.22
C ALA A 375 -18.68 -10.73 -60.20
N THR A 376 -19.96 -10.46 -59.95
CA THR A 376 -21.02 -10.57 -60.96
C THR A 376 -21.86 -9.29 -60.99
N ASN A 377 -21.91 -8.65 -62.16
CA ASN A 377 -22.69 -7.45 -62.41
C ASN A 377 -24.15 -7.81 -62.77
N SER A 378 -25.12 -7.32 -61.99
CA SER A 378 -26.40 -6.81 -62.51
C SER A 378 -27.19 -6.06 -61.43
N SER A 379 -27.97 -5.06 -61.83
CA SER A 379 -28.76 -4.15 -60.97
C SER A 379 -30.26 -4.24 -61.33
N PRO A 380 -31.16 -3.46 -60.71
CA PRO A 380 -31.72 -3.55 -59.34
C PRO A 380 -33.25 -3.88 -59.44
N PRO A 381 -34.12 -3.81 -58.39
CA PRO A 381 -34.56 -2.55 -57.74
C PRO A 381 -34.89 -2.68 -56.22
N ALA A 382 -35.42 -1.61 -55.62
CA ALA A 382 -35.66 -1.48 -54.18
C ALA A 382 -37.02 -2.04 -53.70
N THR A 383 -37.03 -2.65 -52.51
CA THR A 383 -38.16 -2.63 -51.55
C THR A 383 -37.72 -3.00 -50.13
N ALA A 384 -38.39 -2.45 -49.11
CA ALA A 384 -38.24 -2.87 -47.70
C ALA A 384 -38.93 -4.23 -47.44
N PRO A 385 -38.66 -4.91 -46.31
CA PRO A 385 -39.68 -4.89 -45.25
C PRO A 385 -39.18 -5.03 -43.79
N ALA A 386 -40.11 -4.89 -42.84
CA ALA A 386 -40.00 -5.32 -41.43
C ALA A 386 -40.80 -6.66 -41.21
N PRO A 387 -41.28 -7.06 -40.02
CA PRO A 387 -40.56 -8.05 -39.22
C PRO A 387 -41.37 -9.31 -38.78
N ALA A 388 -40.62 -10.30 -38.26
CA ALA A 388 -40.98 -11.28 -37.22
C ALA A 388 -41.96 -12.46 -37.48
N MET A 389 -41.82 -13.46 -36.58
CA MET A 389 -42.66 -14.66 -36.29
C MET A 389 -42.32 -15.96 -37.05
N ALA A 390 -42.40 -17.19 -36.49
CA ALA A 390 -42.57 -17.76 -35.14
C ALA A 390 -42.72 -19.31 -35.31
N VAL A 391 -43.37 -20.00 -34.33
CA VAL A 391 -43.98 -21.37 -34.37
C VAL A 391 -43.03 -22.54 -34.00
N VAL A 392 -43.35 -23.54 -33.15
CA VAL A 392 -44.21 -23.77 -31.95
C VAL A 392 -43.79 -25.16 -31.34
N GLU A 393 -43.98 -25.49 -30.04
CA GLU A 393 -44.91 -26.53 -29.49
C GLU A 393 -44.28 -27.15 -28.18
N ALA A 394 -44.94 -27.71 -27.15
CA ALA A 394 -46.33 -27.63 -26.64
C ALA A 394 -46.45 -27.86 -25.10
N SER A 395 -47.16 -26.96 -24.43
CA SER A 395 -48.40 -27.22 -23.65
C SER A 395 -48.55 -28.40 -22.67
N ARG A 396 -48.94 -28.08 -21.41
CA ARG A 396 -50.25 -28.52 -20.84
C ARG A 396 -50.65 -27.81 -19.52
N ASN A 397 -51.81 -27.14 -19.54
CA ASN A 397 -52.92 -27.10 -18.55
C ASN A 397 -52.65 -26.90 -17.02
N SER A 398 -53.51 -26.25 -16.21
CA SER A 398 -54.95 -25.91 -16.40
C SER A 398 -55.43 -24.65 -15.62
N LYS A 399 -56.72 -24.34 -15.79
CA LYS A 399 -57.45 -23.05 -15.65
C LYS A 399 -58.21 -22.83 -14.32
N LYS A 400 -58.44 -21.53 -13.99
CA LYS A 400 -59.69 -20.92 -13.41
C LYS A 400 -60.00 -21.18 -11.90
N ARG A 401 -60.76 -20.36 -11.14
CA ARG A 401 -61.59 -19.13 -11.41
C ARG A 401 -61.99 -18.33 -10.14
N SER A 402 -61.93 -16.98 -10.19
CA SER A 402 -62.92 -15.97 -9.67
C SER A 402 -63.29 -15.95 -8.15
N LYS A 403 -63.82 -14.89 -7.50
CA LYS A 403 -64.71 -13.72 -7.81
C LYS A 403 -64.44 -12.60 -6.73
N LYS A 404 -64.54 -11.28 -7.01
CA LYS A 404 -65.68 -10.33 -6.70
C LYS A 404 -66.17 -10.31 -5.22
N THR A 405 -66.52 -9.19 -4.54
CA THR A 405 -66.78 -7.75 -4.89
C THR A 405 -66.85 -6.86 -3.61
N GLU A 406 -66.66 -5.53 -3.73
CA GLU A 406 -67.34 -4.37 -3.05
C GLU A 406 -67.69 -4.37 -1.51
N LYS A 407 -67.91 -3.28 -0.75
CA LYS A 407 -67.68 -1.80 -0.77
C LYS A 407 -68.65 -1.18 0.29
N LYS A 408 -68.20 -0.34 1.25
CA LYS A 408 -68.84 0.92 1.78
C LYS A 408 -68.68 1.24 3.29
N GLU A 409 -68.20 2.48 3.54
CA GLU A 409 -68.67 3.57 4.44
C GLU A 409 -69.37 3.30 5.80
N ALA A 410 -68.86 3.90 6.90
CA ALA A 410 -69.53 4.99 7.67
C ALA A 410 -68.71 5.50 8.91
N LYS A 411 -68.94 6.77 9.30
CA LYS A 411 -68.52 7.47 10.56
C LYS A 411 -69.80 7.76 11.40
N PRO A 412 -69.77 8.38 12.61
CA PRO A 412 -68.84 8.33 13.76
C PRO A 412 -69.57 8.25 15.15
N LYS A 413 -68.86 8.17 16.29
CA LYS A 413 -69.18 8.90 17.56
C LYS A 413 -68.09 8.79 18.64
N LYS A 414 -68.10 9.74 19.60
CA LYS A 414 -67.07 10.01 20.62
C LYS A 414 -67.30 9.29 21.97
N THR A 415 -66.22 9.04 22.70
CA THR A 415 -66.13 9.11 24.19
C THR A 415 -64.71 9.55 24.61
N GLN A 416 -64.54 10.02 25.85
CA GLN A 416 -63.41 10.88 26.27
C GLN A 416 -62.13 10.16 26.73
N LYS A 417 -61.00 10.76 26.32
CA LYS A 417 -59.85 11.20 27.13
C LYS A 417 -59.43 10.36 28.34
N ASP A 418 -58.22 9.82 28.26
CA ASP A 418 -57.26 9.85 29.37
C ASP A 418 -55.96 10.46 28.82
N SER A 419 -55.36 11.43 29.51
CA SER A 419 -54.18 12.16 28.99
C SER A 419 -52.90 11.50 29.49
N GLY A 420 -52.40 10.52 28.73
CA GLY A 420 -51.25 9.66 29.07
C GLY A 420 -49.87 10.32 29.05
N TRP A 421 -49.76 11.58 29.46
CA TRP A 421 -48.47 12.23 29.71
C TRP A 421 -47.94 11.75 31.06
N ARG A 422 -46.92 10.88 31.03
CA ARG A 422 -46.12 10.52 32.21
C ARG A 422 -44.77 11.22 32.11
N ASP A 423 -44.26 11.69 33.24
CA ASP A 423 -42.90 12.23 33.29
C ASP A 423 -41.91 11.06 33.06
N ILE A 424 -41.11 11.15 32.00
CA ILE A 424 -40.09 10.17 31.63
C ILE A 424 -38.67 10.64 31.99
N THR A 425 -38.53 11.80 32.64
CA THR A 425 -37.23 12.44 32.92
C THR A 425 -36.26 11.49 33.63
N GLU A 426 -36.73 10.78 34.67
CA GLU A 426 -35.92 9.79 35.39
C GLU A 426 -35.69 8.50 34.58
N GLU A 427 -36.65 8.05 33.78
CA GLU A 427 -36.46 6.87 32.91
C GLU A 427 -35.37 7.14 31.85
N VAL A 428 -35.39 8.33 31.25
CA VAL A 428 -34.38 8.78 30.28
C VAL A 428 -33.05 9.04 30.96
N ARG A 429 -32.99 9.72 32.14
CA ARG A 429 -31.71 9.92 32.86
C ARG A 429 -31.03 8.61 33.21
N ASN A 430 -31.79 7.61 33.70
CA ASN A 430 -31.25 6.30 34.02
C ASN A 430 -30.77 5.54 32.76
N LEU A 431 -31.43 5.72 31.61
CA LEU A 431 -30.97 5.15 30.34
C LEU A 431 -29.70 5.83 29.83
N VAL A 432 -29.62 7.16 29.93
CA VAL A 432 -28.43 7.94 29.60
C VAL A 432 -27.24 7.51 30.45
N ALA A 433 -27.44 7.40 31.77
CA ALA A 433 -26.46 6.86 32.72
C ALA A 433 -25.98 5.45 32.36
N HIS A 434 -26.90 4.56 31.96
CA HIS A 434 -26.56 3.19 31.54
C HIS A 434 -25.68 3.14 30.28
N VAL A 435 -25.99 3.99 29.29
CA VAL A 435 -25.26 4.06 28.01
C VAL A 435 -23.90 4.74 28.19
N SER A 436 -23.84 5.88 28.89
CA SER A 436 -22.60 6.64 29.13
C SER A 436 -21.68 5.98 30.17
N GLY A 437 -22.23 5.19 31.09
CA GLY A 437 -21.48 4.60 32.20
C GLY A 437 -21.22 5.56 33.37
N ILE A 438 -21.94 6.67 33.44
CA ILE A 438 -21.91 7.69 34.51
C ILE A 438 -23.08 7.41 35.48
N GLU A 439 -22.95 7.70 36.78
CA GLU A 439 -24.09 7.52 37.69
C GLU A 439 -25.21 8.54 37.43
N ALA A 440 -26.47 8.10 37.49
CA ALA A 440 -27.63 8.95 37.20
C ALA A 440 -27.79 10.15 38.18
N SER A 441 -27.12 10.11 39.32
CA SER A 441 -27.00 11.19 40.30
C SER A 441 -26.07 12.34 39.85
N GLU A 442 -25.13 12.08 38.94
CA GLU A 442 -24.14 13.05 38.47
C GLU A 442 -24.61 13.83 37.23
N ILE A 443 -25.70 13.40 36.59
CA ILE A 443 -26.20 13.99 35.33
C ILE A 443 -27.25 15.08 35.62
N GLY A 444 -26.80 16.33 35.62
CA GLY A 444 -27.66 17.51 35.69
C GLY A 444 -28.62 17.63 34.50
N LEU A 445 -29.83 18.16 34.73
CA LEU A 445 -30.84 18.35 33.67
C LEU A 445 -30.46 19.43 32.65
N ASP A 446 -29.80 20.49 33.12
CA ASP A 446 -29.44 21.67 32.32
C ASP A 446 -27.96 21.71 31.95
N SER A 447 -27.16 20.77 32.47
CA SER A 447 -25.77 20.56 32.05
C SER A 447 -25.72 20.05 30.61
N GLU A 448 -24.70 20.47 29.87
CA GLU A 448 -24.54 20.06 28.46
C GLU A 448 -24.14 18.57 28.42
N MET A 449 -24.78 17.81 27.53
CA MET A 449 -24.56 16.37 27.39
C MET A 449 -23.12 16.05 26.94
N ALA A 450 -22.46 16.99 26.26
CA ALA A 450 -21.05 16.93 25.92
C ALA A 450 -20.12 16.93 27.16
N ASP A 451 -20.48 17.59 28.25
CA ASP A 451 -19.70 17.62 29.50
C ASP A 451 -19.66 16.23 30.16
N PHE A 452 -20.70 15.42 29.94
CA PHE A 452 -20.79 14.02 30.33
C PHE A 452 -20.24 13.06 29.25
N GLY A 453 -19.46 13.58 28.29
CA GLY A 453 -18.83 12.81 27.21
C GLY A 453 -19.80 12.26 26.16
N ILE A 454 -21.08 12.67 26.17
CA ILE A 454 -22.08 12.26 25.17
C ILE A 454 -21.86 13.09 23.90
N ASP A 455 -20.82 12.72 23.15
CA ASP A 455 -20.49 13.30 21.85
C ASP A 455 -21.50 12.91 20.75
N SER A 456 -21.27 13.35 19.51
CA SER A 456 -22.14 13.02 18.37
C SER A 456 -22.16 11.52 18.03
N LEU A 457 -21.19 10.72 18.47
CA LEU A 457 -21.14 9.27 18.25
C LEU A 457 -21.97 8.53 19.30
N MET A 458 -21.73 8.81 20.59
CA MET A 458 -22.49 8.22 21.69
C MET A 458 -23.93 8.74 21.74
N GLY A 459 -24.17 9.98 21.30
CA GLY A 459 -25.52 10.53 21.10
C GLY A 459 -26.37 9.67 20.15
N MET A 460 -25.80 9.17 19.04
CA MET A 460 -26.52 8.27 18.13
C MET A 460 -26.78 6.87 18.73
N GLU A 461 -25.87 6.36 19.55
CA GLU A 461 -26.07 5.08 20.26
C GLU A 461 -27.15 5.21 21.34
N LEU A 462 -27.13 6.30 22.11
CA LEU A 462 -28.17 6.67 23.06
C LEU A 462 -29.54 6.82 22.38
N GLY A 463 -29.62 7.48 21.23
CA GLY A 463 -30.86 7.60 20.45
C GLY A 463 -31.43 6.24 20.04
N ARG A 464 -30.58 5.33 19.54
CA ARG A 464 -30.98 3.97 19.19
C ARG A 464 -31.47 3.18 20.42
N GLU A 465 -30.80 3.32 21.57
CA GLU A 465 -31.21 2.62 22.80
C GLU A 465 -32.54 3.18 23.35
N VAL A 466 -32.79 4.49 23.18
CA VAL A 466 -34.11 5.11 23.44
C VAL A 466 -35.18 4.56 22.51
N GLU A 467 -34.94 4.49 21.19
CA GLU A 467 -35.90 3.92 20.24
C GLU A 467 -36.24 2.46 20.58
N LEU A 468 -35.26 1.67 21.02
CA LEU A 468 -35.46 0.28 21.47
C LEU A 468 -36.24 0.18 22.79
N THR A 469 -35.87 1.00 23.78
CA THR A 469 -36.44 0.96 25.15
C THR A 469 -37.87 1.49 25.16
N PHE A 470 -38.10 2.66 24.55
CA PHE A 470 -39.39 3.35 24.58
C PHE A 470 -40.28 3.04 23.36
N LYS A 471 -39.75 2.36 22.33
CA LYS A 471 -40.48 1.94 21.10
C LYS A 471 -41.05 3.12 20.28
N CYS A 472 -40.41 4.27 20.36
CA CYS A 472 -40.65 5.43 19.49
C CYS A 472 -39.63 5.47 18.34
N LYS A 473 -39.79 6.46 17.45
CA LYS A 473 -38.73 6.91 16.55
C LYS A 473 -38.37 8.35 16.86
N LEU A 474 -37.09 8.65 16.99
CA LEU A 474 -36.62 10.02 17.19
C LEU A 474 -36.38 10.70 15.84
N ASP A 475 -36.63 12.01 15.76
CA ASP A 475 -36.14 12.80 14.63
C ASP A 475 -34.65 13.08 14.83
N GLN A 476 -33.84 12.80 13.81
CA GLN A 476 -32.38 12.88 13.91
C GLN A 476 -31.85 14.31 13.93
N ALA A 477 -32.57 15.29 13.37
CA ALA A 477 -32.16 16.69 13.47
C ALA A 477 -32.42 17.21 14.89
N GLU A 478 -33.64 16.97 15.40
CA GLU A 478 -34.03 17.39 16.75
C GLU A 478 -33.18 16.71 17.84
N GLN A 479 -32.78 15.46 17.63
CA GLN A 479 -31.87 14.74 18.51
C GLN A 479 -30.46 15.36 18.56
N MET A 480 -29.96 15.91 17.44
CA MET A 480 -28.66 16.58 17.38
C MET A 480 -28.70 18.01 17.95
N GLU A 481 -29.86 18.67 17.94
CA GLU A 481 -30.09 19.98 18.57
C GLU A 481 -30.33 19.88 20.10
N ALA A 482 -30.58 18.66 20.61
CA ALA A 482 -30.80 18.39 22.03
C ALA A 482 -29.50 18.36 22.84
N THR A 483 -28.89 19.53 23.05
CA THR A 483 -27.57 19.64 23.69
C THR A 483 -27.55 19.32 25.19
N SER A 484 -28.66 19.49 25.92
CA SER A 484 -28.78 19.18 27.36
C SER A 484 -29.79 18.06 27.62
N LEU A 485 -29.67 17.38 28.77
CA LEU A 485 -30.55 16.26 29.13
C LEU A 485 -32.04 16.67 29.12
N ARG A 486 -32.38 17.88 29.57
CA ARG A 486 -33.75 18.42 29.51
C ARG A 486 -34.27 18.52 28.07
N LYS A 487 -33.46 19.03 27.14
CA LYS A 487 -33.83 19.10 25.71
C LYS A 487 -34.01 17.69 25.13
N PHE A 488 -33.11 16.76 25.48
CA PHE A 488 -33.19 15.38 25.03
C PHE A 488 -34.47 14.68 25.53
N VAL A 489 -34.80 14.82 26.82
CA VAL A 489 -36.07 14.36 27.39
C VAL A 489 -37.28 14.93 26.63
N ALA A 490 -37.25 16.21 26.25
CA ALA A 490 -38.32 16.82 25.46
C ALA A 490 -38.46 16.20 24.04
N VAL A 491 -37.35 15.89 23.37
CA VAL A 491 -37.36 15.18 22.06
C VAL A 491 -37.94 13.76 22.22
N VAL A 492 -37.54 13.01 23.25
CA VAL A 492 -38.07 11.67 23.51
C VAL A 492 -39.56 11.73 23.88
N ALA A 493 -39.98 12.71 24.70
CA ALA A 493 -41.39 12.91 25.06
C ALA A 493 -42.24 13.29 23.84
N LYS A 494 -41.75 14.19 22.97
CA LYS A 494 -42.40 14.57 21.70
C LYS A 494 -42.57 13.35 20.77
N ALA A 495 -41.55 12.51 20.66
CA ALA A 495 -41.59 11.28 19.89
C ALA A 495 -42.56 10.21 20.44
N LEU A 496 -42.82 10.20 21.75
CA LEU A 496 -43.72 9.27 22.42
C LEU A 496 -45.18 9.73 22.48
N PHE A 497 -45.40 11.04 22.66
CA PHE A 497 -46.72 11.59 23.03
C PHE A 497 -47.28 12.61 22.02
N GLY A 498 -46.47 13.10 21.07
CA GLY A 498 -46.87 14.06 20.04
C GLY A 498 -46.69 15.53 20.43
N THR A 499 -47.01 16.44 19.51
CA THR A 499 -46.61 17.86 19.54
C THR A 499 -47.58 18.82 20.22
N ASP A 500 -48.50 18.34 21.06
CA ASP A 500 -49.45 19.20 21.79
C ASP A 500 -49.04 19.35 23.27
N GLN A 501 -48.13 20.28 23.54
CA GLN A 501 -48.00 20.92 24.84
C GLN A 501 -48.41 22.40 24.70
N PRO A 502 -49.25 22.96 25.60
CA PRO A 502 -49.57 24.39 25.57
C PRO A 502 -48.33 25.21 25.97
N ALA A 503 -48.11 26.33 25.29
CA ALA A 503 -47.15 27.34 25.71
C ALA A 503 -47.68 28.15 26.90
N GLU A 504 -46.78 28.45 27.84
CA GLU A 504 -46.78 29.43 28.95
C GLU A 504 -45.71 28.87 29.92
N VAL A 505 -44.59 29.53 30.20
CA VAL A 505 -44.42 30.91 30.67
C VAL A 505 -43.45 31.74 29.80
N GLU A 506 -43.61 33.05 29.84
CA GLU A 506 -43.02 34.06 28.95
C GLU A 506 -41.56 34.43 29.26
N ASP A 507 -40.82 34.87 28.23
CA ASP A 507 -39.66 35.74 28.37
C ASP A 507 -40.15 37.19 28.61
N GLU A 508 -39.68 37.85 29.68
CA GLU A 508 -39.53 39.31 29.69
C GLU A 508 -38.08 39.68 30.03
N ALA A 509 -37.49 40.52 29.18
CA ALA A 509 -36.15 41.06 29.36
C ALA A 509 -36.22 42.45 30.00
N SER A 510 -35.31 42.77 30.94
CA SER A 510 -34.69 44.10 31.02
C SER A 510 -33.50 44.14 32.00
N GLU A 511 -32.64 45.12 31.76
CA GLU A 511 -31.36 45.38 32.41
C GLU A 511 -31.53 45.99 33.82
N ALA A 512 -30.64 45.63 34.75
CA ALA A 512 -30.17 46.51 35.84
C ALA A 512 -28.86 45.97 36.44
N GLU A 513 -28.09 46.86 37.06
CA GLU A 513 -26.71 46.68 37.51
C GLU A 513 -26.60 46.24 39.00
N ASP A 514 -25.35 45.99 39.41
CA ASP A 514 -24.78 46.12 40.77
C ASP A 514 -24.84 44.99 41.83
N GLU A 515 -23.62 44.63 42.23
CA GLU A 515 -23.04 44.50 43.59
C GLU A 515 -23.48 43.38 44.58
N ASP A 516 -22.43 42.62 44.95
CA ASP A 516 -21.99 42.22 46.29
C ASP A 516 -22.64 41.09 47.13
N ASP A 517 -21.72 40.17 47.49
CA ASP A 517 -21.43 39.59 48.81
C ASP A 517 -22.26 38.47 49.49
N ASP A 518 -21.45 37.46 49.88
CA ASP A 518 -21.41 36.71 51.14
C ASP A 518 -22.55 35.78 51.62
N ASP A 519 -22.23 34.48 51.48
CA ASP A 519 -21.77 33.59 52.56
C ASP A 519 -22.78 32.90 53.51
N SER A 520 -22.43 31.64 53.80
CA SER A 520 -22.83 30.85 54.98
C SER A 520 -24.30 30.37 55.05
N SER A 521 -24.65 29.28 55.73
CA SER A 521 -23.86 28.14 56.22
C SER A 521 -24.78 26.98 56.64
N SER A 522 -24.20 25.76 56.69
CA SER A 522 -24.45 24.64 57.64
C SER A 522 -25.77 24.60 58.44
N THR A 523 -26.53 23.51 58.48
CA THR A 523 -26.33 22.28 59.31
C THR A 523 -27.67 21.52 59.28
N GLY A 524 -27.82 20.24 59.63
CA GLY A 524 -26.91 19.21 60.14
C GLY A 524 -27.72 18.07 60.80
N GLU A 525 -27.04 17.01 61.25
CA GLU A 525 -27.56 15.92 62.12
C GLU A 525 -28.65 14.98 61.50
N GLY A 526 -28.74 13.70 61.85
CA GLY A 526 -27.88 12.87 62.69
C GLY A 526 -28.53 11.55 63.14
N GLY A 527 -27.71 10.50 63.34
CA GLY A 527 -28.03 9.29 64.12
C GLY A 527 -28.58 8.05 63.37
N THR A 528 -28.47 6.81 63.88
CA THR A 528 -27.45 6.15 64.73
C THR A 528 -27.75 4.64 64.81
N TRP A 529 -26.78 3.79 64.45
CA TRP A 529 -26.51 2.40 64.90
C TRP A 529 -27.62 1.34 65.01
N SER A 530 -27.38 0.13 64.45
CA SER A 530 -26.89 -1.05 65.20
C SER A 530 -26.79 -2.33 64.34
N GLU A 531 -25.83 -3.20 64.67
CA GLU A 531 -25.56 -4.54 64.11
C GLU A 531 -26.02 -5.63 65.12
N PRO A 532 -26.06 -6.96 64.82
CA PRO A 532 -24.83 -7.79 64.98
C PRO A 532 -24.73 -9.16 64.23
N SER A 533 -23.49 -9.67 64.07
CA SER A 533 -23.07 -11.12 64.19
C SER A 533 -23.60 -12.19 63.19
N GLN A 534 -22.95 -13.32 62.87
CA GLN A 534 -21.70 -13.99 63.32
C GLN A 534 -21.26 -15.11 62.30
N GLU A 535 -19.96 -15.48 62.25
CA GLU A 535 -19.35 -16.85 62.11
C GLU A 535 -19.83 -17.88 61.02
N ASP A 536 -19.05 -18.82 60.43
CA ASP A 536 -17.64 -19.30 60.52
C ASP A 536 -17.33 -20.24 59.29
N GLY A 537 -16.10 -20.77 59.12
CA GLY A 537 -15.92 -22.11 58.48
C GLY A 537 -14.95 -22.32 57.28
N SER A 538 -13.66 -22.54 57.58
CA SER A 538 -12.48 -22.88 56.75
C SER A 538 -12.45 -24.18 55.86
N LYS A 539 -11.49 -24.22 54.89
CA LYS A 539 -10.58 -25.32 54.38
C LYS A 539 -10.61 -25.51 52.85
N GLU A 540 -9.53 -25.46 52.05
CA GLU A 540 -8.14 -26.02 52.05
C GLU A 540 -7.90 -27.29 51.20
N SER A 541 -6.80 -27.23 50.44
CA SER A 541 -6.03 -28.26 49.71
C SER A 541 -6.47 -28.57 48.26
N SER A 542 -5.64 -28.93 47.28
CA SER A 542 -4.17 -28.90 47.01
C SER A 542 -3.94 -29.69 45.70
N GLY A 543 -3.01 -29.32 44.82
CA GLY A 543 -2.64 -30.19 43.68
C GLY A 543 -1.91 -29.50 42.51
N LEU A 544 -0.59 -29.70 42.41
CA LEU A 544 0.21 -29.29 41.24
C LEU A 544 0.15 -30.34 40.12
N GLN A 545 0.10 -29.89 38.86
CA GLN A 545 0.82 -30.52 37.74
C GLN A 545 0.85 -29.62 36.48
N THR A 546 1.98 -29.65 35.77
CA THR A 546 2.28 -28.98 34.49
C THR A 546 3.37 -29.78 33.78
N PRO A 547 3.65 -29.60 32.47
CA PRO A 547 2.88 -28.93 31.42
C PRO A 547 2.57 -29.86 30.22
N ASP A 548 1.84 -29.39 29.21
CA ASP A 548 2.16 -29.78 27.82
C ASP A 548 1.63 -28.75 26.81
N SER A 549 2.24 -28.69 25.62
CA SER A 549 2.00 -27.66 24.61
C SER A 549 0.97 -28.07 23.55
N SER A 550 0.02 -27.19 23.23
CA SER A 550 -0.59 -27.10 21.88
C SER A 550 -1.53 -25.89 21.74
N SER A 551 -1.60 -25.40 20.51
CA SER A 551 -2.54 -24.43 19.94
C SER A 551 -3.84 -24.17 20.70
N TYR A 552 -4.08 -22.92 21.12
CA TYR A 552 -5.36 -22.47 21.67
C TYR A 552 -6.20 -21.72 20.62
N THR A 553 -7.32 -22.31 20.22
CA THR A 553 -8.41 -21.64 19.49
C THR A 553 -9.53 -21.29 20.48
N PRO A 554 -10.05 -20.06 20.53
CA PRO A 554 -11.13 -19.72 21.45
C PRO A 554 -12.45 -20.43 21.05
N PRO A 555 -13.20 -21.04 21.99
CA PRO A 555 -14.50 -21.64 21.70
C PRO A 555 -15.60 -20.58 21.52
N PRO A 556 -16.64 -20.85 20.72
CA PRO A 556 -17.75 -19.92 20.53
C PRO A 556 -18.67 -19.86 21.76
N GLU A 557 -19.13 -18.65 22.08
CA GLU A 557 -20.03 -18.40 23.21
C GLU A 557 -21.36 -19.17 23.11
N LYS A 558 -21.81 -19.69 24.26
CA LYS A 558 -23.22 -20.06 24.47
C LYS A 558 -23.76 -19.30 25.67
N ALA A 559 -24.71 -18.40 25.39
CA ALA A 559 -25.37 -17.60 26.42
C ALA A 559 -26.02 -18.46 27.51
N GLN A 560 -25.65 -18.22 28.76
CA GLN A 560 -26.40 -18.66 29.95
C GLN A 560 -27.06 -17.46 30.61
N LYS A 561 -28.34 -17.61 30.95
CA LYS A 561 -29.13 -16.54 31.58
C LYS A 561 -28.73 -16.37 33.05
N ALA A 562 -28.44 -15.13 33.45
CA ALA A 562 -28.24 -14.80 34.86
C ALA A 562 -29.54 -14.90 35.66
N GLY A 563 -29.44 -15.44 36.88
CA GLY A 563 -30.49 -15.32 37.91
C GLY A 563 -30.38 -14.00 38.68
N PRO A 564 -31.44 -13.55 39.37
CA PRO A 564 -31.45 -12.26 40.05
C PRO A 564 -30.58 -12.28 41.32
N VAL A 565 -29.78 -11.22 41.51
CA VAL A 565 -28.96 -10.99 42.70
C VAL A 565 -29.76 -10.16 43.72
N PRO A 566 -29.77 -10.50 45.03
CA PRO A 566 -30.42 -9.67 46.05
C PRO A 566 -29.65 -8.38 46.28
N GLY A 567 -30.33 -7.23 46.27
CA GLY A 567 -29.70 -5.93 46.49
C GLY A 567 -29.52 -5.58 47.97
N ASN A 568 -28.28 -5.30 48.38
CA ASN A 568 -27.91 -4.14 49.21
C ASN A 568 -26.40 -4.12 49.46
N LEU A 569 -25.65 -3.30 48.71
CA LEU A 569 -24.31 -2.84 49.07
C LEU A 569 -24.20 -1.36 48.73
N LYS A 570 -23.54 -0.60 49.61
CA LYS A 570 -23.34 0.86 49.50
C LYS A 570 -22.54 1.22 48.23
N PRO A 571 -22.68 2.46 47.71
CA PRO A 571 -21.91 2.90 46.54
C PRO A 571 -20.42 2.81 46.81
N LEU A 572 -19.75 1.91 46.10
CA LEU A 572 -18.31 1.88 45.99
C LEU A 572 -17.91 2.75 44.81
N ASN A 573 -17.71 4.05 45.10
CA ASN A 573 -16.61 4.77 44.48
C ASN A 573 -15.34 4.01 44.83
N ALA A 574 -14.99 3.00 44.03
CA ALA A 574 -13.71 2.34 44.11
C ALA A 574 -12.68 3.40 43.73
N PRO A 575 -11.83 3.87 44.68
CA PRO A 575 -10.81 4.82 44.31
C PRO A 575 -9.89 4.12 43.33
N THR A 576 -9.75 4.66 42.11
CA THR A 576 -8.58 4.38 41.29
C THR A 576 -7.38 4.67 42.19
N ALA A 577 -6.65 3.63 42.59
CA ALA A 577 -5.54 3.77 43.55
C ALA A 577 -4.62 4.93 43.10
N PRO A 578 -4.02 5.71 44.00
CA PRO A 578 -3.09 6.76 43.56
C PRO A 578 -2.01 6.13 42.66
N PRO A 579 -1.58 6.79 41.56
CA PRO A 579 -0.61 6.23 40.62
C PRO A 579 0.61 5.69 41.33
N ALA A 580 1.06 4.49 40.95
CA ALA A 580 2.16 3.83 41.61
C ALA A 580 3.41 4.74 41.63
N VAL A 581 4.03 4.87 42.81
CA VAL A 581 5.38 5.42 42.96
C VAL A 581 6.36 4.26 42.77
N SER A 582 7.38 4.45 41.95
CA SER A 582 8.33 3.40 41.58
C SER A 582 9.76 3.92 41.56
N ASN A 583 10.64 3.18 42.23
CA ASN A 583 12.08 3.40 42.25
C ASN A 583 12.81 2.53 41.21
N LEU A 584 12.08 1.81 40.34
CA LEU A 584 12.68 1.14 39.19
C LEU A 584 13.46 2.19 38.38
N VAL A 585 14.70 1.86 38.01
CA VAL A 585 15.51 2.67 37.10
C VAL A 585 15.84 1.82 35.90
N LEU A 586 15.45 2.27 34.71
CA LEU A 586 15.81 1.60 33.47
C LEU A 586 17.24 1.95 33.05
N SER A 587 17.90 0.96 32.45
CA SER A 587 19.25 1.11 31.91
C SER A 587 19.17 1.32 30.39
N PRO A 588 19.76 2.41 29.85
CA PRO A 588 19.74 2.66 28.41
C PRO A 588 20.31 1.48 27.62
N ALA A 589 21.38 0.86 28.13
CA ALA A 589 22.04 -0.25 27.46
C ALA A 589 21.15 -1.51 27.38
N ASP A 590 20.29 -1.75 28.37
CA ASP A 590 19.40 -2.92 28.39
C ASP A 590 18.16 -2.71 27.51
N VAL A 591 17.64 -1.48 27.54
CA VAL A 591 16.58 -0.96 26.67
C VAL A 591 17.02 -1.07 25.20
N LEU A 592 18.21 -0.54 24.85
CA LEU A 592 18.79 -0.64 23.50
C LEU A 592 19.15 -2.07 23.08
N ALA A 593 19.63 -2.92 24.00
CA ALA A 593 19.98 -4.30 23.68
C ALA A 593 18.74 -5.16 23.37
N ALA A 594 17.66 -5.00 24.14
CA ALA A 594 16.38 -5.66 23.85
C ALA A 594 15.80 -5.20 22.51
N PHE A 595 15.86 -3.89 22.20
CA PHE A 595 15.45 -3.40 20.90
C PHE A 595 16.33 -3.91 19.74
N GLY A 596 17.65 -3.94 19.93
CA GLY A 596 18.59 -4.45 18.93
C GLY A 596 18.34 -5.90 18.54
N GLU A 597 17.96 -6.76 19.49
CA GLU A 597 17.56 -8.14 19.23
C GLU A 597 16.30 -8.22 18.36
N VAL A 598 15.26 -7.47 18.70
CA VAL A 598 14.00 -7.40 17.93
C VAL A 598 14.23 -6.82 16.54
N LYS A 599 15.04 -5.77 16.43
CA LYS A 599 15.42 -5.17 15.14
C LYS A 599 16.10 -6.19 14.23
N MET A 600 17.06 -6.95 14.74
CA MET A 600 17.73 -8.02 13.97
C MET A 600 16.80 -9.20 13.61
N ALA A 601 15.68 -9.37 14.33
CA ALA A 601 14.68 -10.40 14.07
C ALA A 601 13.56 -9.97 13.10
N THR A 602 13.51 -8.70 12.65
CA THR A 602 12.44 -8.14 11.81
C THR A 602 12.12 -9.00 10.59
N ASP A 603 13.13 -9.35 9.77
CA ASP A 603 12.95 -10.19 8.58
C ASP A 603 12.42 -11.60 8.92
N SER A 604 12.69 -12.12 10.12
CA SER A 604 12.22 -13.45 10.55
C SER A 604 10.75 -13.38 10.98
N LEU A 605 10.37 -12.36 11.75
CA LEU A 605 9.00 -12.11 12.17
C LEU A 605 8.07 -11.82 10.98
N MET A 606 8.55 -11.11 9.96
CA MET A 606 7.80 -10.92 8.71
C MET A 606 7.45 -12.25 8.03
N ARG A 607 8.33 -13.25 8.07
CA ARG A 607 8.05 -14.60 7.54
C ARG A 607 7.10 -15.40 8.42
N GLU A 608 7.23 -15.29 9.74
CA GLU A 608 6.35 -15.97 10.70
C GLU A 608 4.89 -15.49 10.59
N TYR A 609 4.69 -14.20 10.35
CA TYR A 609 3.38 -13.58 10.15
C TYR A 609 2.91 -13.60 8.68
N GLU A 610 3.64 -14.29 7.80
CA GLU A 610 3.40 -14.39 6.34
C GLU A 610 3.34 -13.05 5.59
N ILE A 611 3.91 -12.00 6.20
CA ILE A 611 4.02 -10.65 5.63
C ILE A 611 5.07 -10.61 4.51
N ASP A 612 6.10 -11.47 4.54
CA ASP A 612 7.11 -11.61 3.47
C ASP A 612 6.53 -12.00 2.09
N LYS A 613 5.25 -12.39 2.07
CA LYS A 613 4.47 -12.67 0.87
C LYS A 613 3.63 -11.48 0.42
N THR A 614 3.68 -10.31 1.09
CA THR A 614 2.97 -9.08 0.71
C THR A 614 3.62 -8.40 -0.50
N GLU A 615 3.89 -9.21 -1.53
CA GLU A 615 4.41 -8.79 -2.81
C GLU A 615 3.60 -7.62 -3.37
N ARG A 616 4.22 -6.93 -4.32
CA ARG A 616 3.55 -6.02 -5.25
C ARG A 616 2.27 -6.63 -5.87
N THR A 617 2.15 -7.96 -5.95
CA THR A 617 0.97 -8.73 -6.37
C THR A 617 -0.26 -8.54 -5.46
N LEU A 618 -0.08 -8.53 -4.13
CA LEU A 618 -1.15 -8.32 -3.13
C LEU A 618 -1.58 -6.85 -3.06
N LEU A 619 -0.61 -5.94 -3.10
CA LEU A 619 -0.88 -4.51 -3.21
C LEU A 619 -1.54 -4.17 -4.57
N ALA A 620 -1.17 -4.82 -5.67
CA ALA A 620 -1.84 -4.66 -6.96
C ALA A 620 -3.29 -5.19 -6.94
N GLY A 621 -3.57 -6.27 -6.21
CA GLY A 621 -4.93 -6.75 -5.94
C GLY A 621 -5.77 -5.69 -5.21
N SER A 622 -5.22 -5.16 -4.12
CA SER A 622 -5.84 -4.11 -3.30
C SER A 622 -6.04 -2.80 -4.09
N ASN A 623 -5.05 -2.38 -4.88
CA ASN A 623 -5.15 -1.22 -5.76
C ASN A 623 -6.19 -1.42 -6.87
N ARG A 624 -6.36 -2.63 -7.40
CA ARG A 624 -7.43 -2.95 -8.36
C ARG A 624 -8.82 -2.85 -7.71
N LEU A 625 -8.98 -3.23 -6.44
CA LEU A 625 -10.21 -3.00 -5.68
C LEU A 625 -10.46 -1.50 -5.46
N CYS A 626 -9.45 -0.74 -5.03
CA CYS A 626 -9.54 0.71 -4.84
C CYS A 626 -9.88 1.45 -6.14
N ALA A 627 -9.27 1.07 -7.26
CA ALA A 627 -9.58 1.64 -8.58
C ALA A 627 -11.04 1.38 -8.99
N ALA A 628 -11.61 0.21 -8.67
CA ALA A 628 -13.02 -0.07 -8.95
C ALA A 628 -13.96 0.76 -8.07
N LEU A 629 -13.67 0.86 -6.76
CA LEU A 629 -14.43 1.67 -5.81
C LEU A 629 -14.43 3.16 -6.20
N VAL A 630 -13.26 3.70 -6.58
CA VAL A 630 -13.12 5.09 -7.01
C VAL A 630 -13.84 5.32 -8.35
N VAL A 631 -13.74 4.41 -9.32
CA VAL A 631 -14.48 4.51 -10.59
C VAL A 631 -16.00 4.52 -10.35
N GLU A 632 -16.51 3.58 -9.55
CA GLU A 632 -17.93 3.50 -9.19
C GLU A 632 -18.42 4.78 -8.48
N ALA A 633 -17.62 5.34 -7.57
CA ALA A 633 -17.94 6.59 -6.88
C ALA A 633 -17.90 7.83 -7.79
N LEU A 634 -16.92 7.92 -8.71
CA LEU A 634 -16.85 9.01 -9.68
C LEU A 634 -17.99 8.94 -10.70
N ASP A 635 -18.35 7.74 -11.16
CA ASP A 635 -19.51 7.53 -12.03
C ASP A 635 -20.83 7.93 -11.30
N GLU A 636 -21.00 7.63 -9.99
CA GLU A 636 -22.15 8.12 -9.19
C GLU A 636 -22.17 9.66 -9.08
N LEU A 637 -21.01 10.28 -8.90
CA LEU A 637 -20.86 11.74 -8.84
C LEU A 637 -20.87 12.43 -10.23
N GLY A 638 -21.14 11.68 -11.31
CA GLY A 638 -21.39 12.22 -12.64
C GLY A 638 -20.16 12.37 -13.55
N CYS A 639 -18.98 11.89 -13.16
CA CYS A 639 -17.80 11.83 -14.03
C CYS A 639 -17.72 10.42 -14.67
N PRO A 640 -17.96 10.26 -15.99
CA PRO A 640 -18.13 8.95 -16.65
C PRO A 640 -16.81 8.20 -16.91
N ILE A 641 -15.90 8.18 -15.94
CA ILE A 641 -14.54 7.64 -16.05
C ILE A 641 -14.53 6.16 -16.44
N GLY A 642 -15.53 5.38 -16.01
CA GLY A 642 -15.66 3.97 -16.37
C GLY A 642 -15.96 3.72 -17.85
N THR A 643 -16.59 4.68 -18.54
CA THR A 643 -17.08 4.53 -19.93
C THR A 643 -16.44 5.49 -20.94
N ALA A 644 -15.72 6.50 -20.47
CA ALA A 644 -15.05 7.50 -21.30
C ALA A 644 -14.01 6.89 -22.25
N ALA A 645 -13.88 7.47 -23.44
CA ALA A 645 -12.89 7.08 -24.44
C ALA A 645 -11.49 7.61 -24.10
N ALA A 646 -10.44 6.94 -24.59
CA ALA A 646 -9.07 7.44 -24.46
C ALA A 646 -8.92 8.82 -25.14
N GLY A 647 -8.26 9.75 -24.47
CA GLY A 647 -8.14 11.15 -24.89
C GLY A 647 -9.37 12.03 -24.61
N GLN A 648 -10.44 11.48 -24.02
CA GLN A 648 -11.61 12.27 -23.63
C GLN A 648 -11.29 13.13 -22.39
N PRO A 649 -11.52 14.46 -22.42
CA PRO A 649 -11.42 15.28 -21.22
C PRO A 649 -12.52 14.89 -20.21
N LEU A 650 -12.15 14.88 -18.93
CA LEU A 650 -13.03 14.59 -17.81
C LEU A 650 -13.13 15.80 -16.90
N GLU A 651 -14.34 16.09 -16.42
CA GLU A 651 -14.57 17.12 -15.40
C GLU A 651 -14.22 16.58 -14.01
N ARG A 652 -13.81 17.48 -13.11
CA ARG A 652 -13.68 17.14 -11.68
C ARG A 652 -15.07 16.98 -11.08
N VAL A 653 -15.24 15.98 -10.21
CA VAL A 653 -16.53 15.76 -9.53
C VAL A 653 -16.79 16.83 -8.47
N PRO A 654 -18.06 17.15 -8.16
CA PRO A 654 -18.39 17.96 -6.99
C PRO A 654 -18.13 17.18 -5.69
N PHE A 655 -17.57 17.86 -4.68
CA PHE A 655 -17.36 17.35 -3.33
C PHE A 655 -17.41 18.50 -2.30
N LEU A 656 -17.68 18.19 -1.03
CA LEU A 656 -17.65 19.19 0.05
C LEU A 656 -16.22 19.70 0.31
N PRO A 657 -16.00 21.01 0.56
CA PRO A 657 -14.67 21.61 0.66
C PRO A 657 -13.68 20.90 1.60
N GLN A 658 -14.18 20.35 2.72
CA GLN A 658 -13.38 19.59 3.69
C GLN A 658 -12.65 18.37 3.09
N HIS A 659 -13.15 17.80 1.99
CA HIS A 659 -12.56 16.63 1.33
C HIS A 659 -11.51 16.97 0.26
N GLY A 660 -11.04 18.24 0.19
CA GLY A 660 -10.05 18.66 -0.80
C GLY A 660 -8.74 17.85 -0.79
N ARG A 661 -8.19 17.58 0.40
CA ARG A 661 -6.96 16.75 0.55
C ARG A 661 -7.20 15.29 0.13
N LEU A 662 -8.30 14.68 0.57
CA LEU A 662 -8.72 13.34 0.13
C LEU A 662 -8.87 13.27 -1.39
N MET A 663 -9.55 14.22 -2.01
CA MET A 663 -9.76 14.23 -3.46
C MET A 663 -8.47 14.46 -4.24
N GLN A 664 -7.51 15.20 -3.69
CA GLN A 664 -6.16 15.26 -4.26
C GLN A 664 -5.52 13.87 -4.28
N CYS A 665 -5.50 13.15 -3.15
CA CYS A 665 -4.97 11.77 -3.08
C CYS A 665 -5.71 10.81 -4.02
N VAL A 666 -7.04 10.91 -4.15
CA VAL A 666 -7.83 10.11 -5.10
C VAL A 666 -7.43 10.39 -6.55
N TYR A 667 -7.21 11.65 -6.93
CA TYR A 667 -6.77 11.99 -8.28
C TYR A 667 -5.30 11.60 -8.54
N GLU A 668 -4.42 11.77 -7.56
CA GLU A 668 -3.03 11.30 -7.65
C GLU A 668 -2.95 9.77 -7.78
N PHE A 669 -3.78 9.02 -7.05
CA PHE A 669 -3.90 7.56 -7.20
C PHE A 669 -4.41 7.16 -8.59
N LEU A 670 -5.45 7.84 -9.10
CA LEU A 670 -5.98 7.58 -10.44
C LEU A 670 -4.97 7.89 -11.55
N GLU A 671 -4.17 8.94 -11.36
CA GLU A 671 -3.11 9.31 -12.28
C GLU A 671 -1.92 8.37 -12.19
N ARG A 672 -1.36 8.12 -11.00
CA ARG A 672 -0.03 7.52 -10.84
C ARG A 672 -0.07 6.01 -10.72
N ASP A 673 -1.01 5.46 -9.94
CA ASP A 673 -1.07 4.03 -9.62
C ASP A 673 -2.05 3.27 -10.53
N ALA A 674 -3.28 3.77 -10.66
CA ALA A 674 -4.29 3.16 -11.53
C ALA A 674 -4.12 3.52 -13.01
N ARG A 675 -3.35 4.58 -13.31
CA ARG A 675 -3.07 5.12 -14.66
C ARG A 675 -4.34 5.34 -15.51
N LEU A 676 -5.49 5.63 -14.89
CA LEU A 676 -6.77 5.81 -15.59
C LEU A 676 -6.97 7.22 -16.15
N ILE A 677 -6.30 8.21 -15.57
CA ILE A 677 -6.28 9.61 -16.04
C ILE A 677 -4.84 10.13 -16.18
N ASP A 678 -4.69 11.20 -16.96
CA ASP A 678 -3.55 12.11 -16.93
C ASP A 678 -4.05 13.49 -16.50
N ILE A 679 -3.25 14.24 -15.71
CA ILE A 679 -3.58 15.58 -15.23
C ILE A 679 -2.64 16.59 -15.89
N ASP A 680 -3.18 17.51 -16.69
CA ASP A 680 -2.35 18.58 -17.26
C ASP A 680 -1.88 19.54 -16.17
N VAL A 681 -0.55 19.72 -16.05
CA VAL A 681 0.08 20.47 -14.96
C VAL A 681 -0.24 21.98 -15.01
N ALA A 682 -0.56 22.52 -16.19
CA ALA A 682 -0.80 23.96 -16.37
C ALA A 682 -2.28 24.35 -16.19
N SER A 683 -3.21 23.52 -16.66
CA SER A 683 -4.66 23.78 -16.63
C SER A 683 -5.40 22.99 -15.54
N GLY A 684 -4.80 21.94 -14.98
CA GLY A 684 -5.45 21.02 -14.04
C GLY A 684 -6.50 20.10 -14.68
N GLN A 685 -6.63 20.14 -16.02
CA GLN A 685 -7.58 19.36 -16.80
C GLN A 685 -7.27 17.87 -16.69
N LEU A 686 -8.29 17.08 -16.36
CA LEU A 686 -8.20 15.62 -16.36
C LEU A 686 -8.47 15.12 -17.79
N THR A 687 -7.67 14.15 -18.26
CA THR A 687 -7.88 13.45 -19.53
C THR A 687 -7.88 11.95 -19.31
N ARG A 688 -8.83 11.23 -19.90
CA ARG A 688 -8.93 9.77 -19.79
C ARG A 688 -7.80 9.08 -20.56
N THR A 689 -7.04 8.19 -19.93
CA THR A 689 -5.98 7.42 -20.62
C THR A 689 -6.54 6.28 -21.49
N HIS A 690 -5.63 5.54 -22.14
CA HIS A 690 -5.95 4.30 -22.85
C HIS A 690 -6.10 3.06 -21.93
N VAL A 691 -5.75 3.17 -20.64
CA VAL A 691 -5.82 2.05 -19.68
C VAL A 691 -7.28 1.73 -19.39
N ALA A 692 -7.69 0.47 -19.55
CA ALA A 692 -9.08 0.07 -19.34
C ALA A 692 -9.46 0.15 -17.85
N ALA A 693 -10.63 0.71 -17.55
CA ALA A 693 -11.19 0.66 -16.20
C ALA A 693 -11.49 -0.79 -15.76
N PRO A 694 -11.53 -1.08 -14.44
CA PRO A 694 -11.87 -2.41 -13.93
C PRO A 694 -13.19 -2.93 -14.50
N ARG A 695 -13.17 -4.11 -15.13
CA ARG A 695 -14.35 -4.70 -15.79
C ARG A 695 -15.28 -5.47 -14.85
N LYS A 696 -14.79 -5.82 -13.66
CA LYS A 696 -15.59 -6.39 -12.57
C LYS A 696 -15.94 -5.27 -11.61
N THR A 697 -17.12 -5.35 -10.99
CA THR A 697 -17.49 -4.45 -9.90
C THR A 697 -16.56 -4.62 -8.69
N SER A 698 -16.48 -3.61 -7.84
CA SER A 698 -15.74 -3.65 -6.57
C SER A 698 -16.11 -4.87 -5.72
N GLN A 699 -17.40 -5.20 -5.59
CA GLN A 699 -17.88 -6.40 -4.89
C GLN A 699 -17.34 -7.70 -5.50
N ALA A 700 -17.35 -7.85 -6.83
CA ALA A 700 -16.85 -9.06 -7.49
C ALA A 700 -15.30 -9.15 -7.45
N ILE A 701 -14.61 -8.01 -7.33
CA ILE A 701 -13.16 -7.97 -7.09
C ILE A 701 -12.86 -8.35 -5.63
N LEU A 702 -13.65 -7.87 -4.66
CA LEU A 702 -13.53 -8.30 -3.26
C LEU A 702 -13.73 -9.82 -3.15
N GLU A 703 -14.72 -10.40 -3.81
CA GLU A 703 -14.95 -11.86 -3.80
C GLU A 703 -13.78 -12.65 -4.42
N ASP A 704 -13.18 -12.17 -5.51
CA ASP A 704 -11.94 -12.72 -6.07
C ASP A 704 -10.81 -12.69 -5.01
N LEU A 705 -10.58 -11.53 -4.38
CA LEU A 705 -9.49 -11.30 -3.44
C LEU A 705 -9.66 -12.10 -2.14
N LEU A 706 -10.86 -12.14 -1.56
CA LEU A 706 -11.14 -12.96 -0.38
C LEU A 706 -10.94 -14.47 -0.61
N THR A 707 -11.02 -14.92 -1.86
CA THR A 707 -10.78 -16.31 -2.24
C THR A 707 -9.31 -16.59 -2.55
N SER A 708 -8.60 -15.64 -3.14
CA SER A 708 -7.22 -15.81 -3.63
C SER A 708 -6.13 -15.27 -2.70
N GLN A 709 -6.48 -14.40 -1.76
CA GLN A 709 -5.60 -13.65 -0.85
C GLN A 709 -6.24 -13.55 0.57
N PRO A 710 -6.56 -14.67 1.24
CA PRO A 710 -7.23 -14.67 2.54
C PRO A 710 -6.46 -13.93 3.64
N GLU A 711 -5.13 -13.89 3.57
CA GLU A 711 -4.24 -13.15 4.47
C GLU A 711 -4.50 -11.64 4.47
N PHE A 712 -4.95 -11.08 3.34
CA PHE A 712 -5.27 -9.65 3.19
C PHE A 712 -6.78 -9.36 3.28
N ALA A 713 -7.58 -10.34 3.74
CA ALA A 713 -9.03 -10.23 3.80
C ALA A 713 -9.53 -9.09 4.70
N VAL A 714 -8.82 -8.80 5.80
CA VAL A 714 -9.18 -7.73 6.75
C VAL A 714 -9.10 -6.36 6.06
N ALA A 715 -7.95 -6.05 5.44
CA ALA A 715 -7.74 -4.80 4.71
C ALA A 715 -8.74 -4.65 3.55
N ASN A 716 -8.93 -5.69 2.74
CA ASN A 716 -9.85 -5.64 1.60
C ASN A 716 -11.32 -5.47 2.01
N ARG A 717 -11.77 -6.10 3.11
CA ARG A 717 -13.13 -5.90 3.66
C ARG A 717 -13.35 -4.46 4.12
N LEU A 718 -12.39 -3.90 4.85
CA LEU A 718 -12.48 -2.52 5.33
C LEU A 718 -12.44 -1.52 4.16
N ALA A 719 -11.52 -1.71 3.21
CA ALA A 719 -11.41 -0.89 2.00
C ALA A 719 -12.71 -0.90 1.18
N TYR A 720 -13.34 -2.06 1.00
CA TYR A 720 -14.65 -2.16 0.37
C TYR A 720 -15.77 -1.50 1.21
N HIS A 721 -15.82 -1.76 2.52
CA HIS A 721 -16.86 -1.22 3.40
C HIS A 721 -16.85 0.32 3.44
N ALA A 722 -15.67 0.93 3.48
CA ALA A 722 -15.49 2.37 3.44
C ALA A 722 -15.66 2.93 2.01
N GLY A 723 -14.93 2.38 1.05
CA GLY A 723 -14.90 2.88 -0.33
C GLY A 723 -16.25 2.82 -1.05
N LYS A 724 -17.11 1.84 -0.74
CA LYS A 724 -18.49 1.76 -1.29
C LYS A 724 -19.38 2.91 -0.84
N GLN A 725 -18.92 3.74 0.10
CA GLN A 725 -19.60 4.94 0.60
C GLN A 725 -18.89 6.25 0.19
N LEU A 726 -17.79 6.18 -0.59
CA LEU A 726 -16.98 7.35 -0.97
C LEU A 726 -17.83 8.47 -1.59
N ALA A 727 -18.68 8.16 -2.58
CA ALA A 727 -19.57 9.15 -3.19
C ALA A 727 -20.56 9.77 -2.18
N GLY A 728 -21.04 8.98 -1.22
CA GLY A 728 -21.91 9.43 -0.13
C GLY A 728 -21.20 10.39 0.83
N VAL A 729 -19.94 10.11 1.19
CA VAL A 729 -19.11 10.99 2.02
C VAL A 729 -18.78 12.29 1.28
N LEU A 730 -18.22 12.18 0.06
CA LEU A 730 -17.82 13.33 -0.75
C LEU A 730 -18.98 14.32 -1.01
N SER A 731 -20.20 13.82 -1.16
CA SER A 731 -21.41 14.64 -1.37
C SER A 731 -22.13 15.06 -0.08
N GLY A 732 -21.65 14.66 1.10
CA GLY A 732 -22.28 15.00 2.39
C GLY A 732 -23.56 14.24 2.72
N LYS A 733 -23.91 13.18 1.99
CA LYS A 733 -25.04 12.29 2.32
C LYS A 733 -24.78 11.48 3.59
N THR A 734 -23.51 11.25 3.92
CA THR A 734 -22.99 10.64 5.14
C THR A 734 -21.60 11.20 5.43
N ASP A 735 -20.99 10.81 6.55
CA ASP A 735 -19.62 11.15 6.93
C ASP A 735 -18.79 9.89 7.25
N GLY A 736 -17.46 10.02 7.31
CA GLY A 736 -16.56 8.91 7.57
C GLY A 736 -16.73 8.26 8.94
N ILE A 737 -17.12 9.03 9.97
CA ILE A 737 -17.35 8.51 11.33
C ILE A 737 -18.58 7.60 11.33
N ARG A 738 -19.67 8.01 10.67
CA ARG A 738 -20.87 7.18 10.48
C ARG A 738 -20.58 5.90 9.68
N VAL A 739 -19.75 5.98 8.64
CA VAL A 739 -19.36 4.82 7.83
C VAL A 739 -18.56 3.81 8.66
N LEU A 740 -17.52 4.26 9.38
CA LEU A 740 -16.63 3.35 10.12
C LEU A 740 -17.16 2.94 11.50
N PHE A 741 -17.92 3.79 12.19
CA PHE A 741 -18.31 3.56 13.60
C PHE A 741 -19.82 3.56 13.87
N GLY A 742 -20.65 4.02 12.92
CA GLY A 742 -22.11 4.12 13.08
C GLY A 742 -22.88 2.79 13.00
N SER A 743 -22.24 1.73 12.50
CA SER A 743 -22.82 0.38 12.37
C SER A 743 -21.96 -0.69 13.09
N PRO A 744 -22.57 -1.80 13.56
CA PRO A 744 -21.80 -2.91 14.12
C PRO A 744 -20.77 -3.50 13.15
N GLU A 745 -21.14 -3.67 11.88
CA GLU A 745 -20.26 -4.16 10.81
C GLU A 745 -19.04 -3.25 10.64
N GLY A 746 -19.25 -1.93 10.54
CA GLY A 746 -18.16 -0.94 10.41
C GLY A 746 -17.19 -1.01 11.59
N ARG A 747 -17.72 -1.06 12.82
CA ARG A 747 -16.92 -1.18 14.04
C ARG A 747 -16.12 -2.48 14.07
N GLU A 748 -16.71 -3.58 13.65
CA GLU A 748 -16.06 -4.89 13.56
C GLU A 748 -14.91 -4.88 12.56
N VAL A 749 -15.13 -4.43 11.31
CA VAL A 749 -14.06 -4.42 10.29
C VAL A 749 -12.96 -3.40 10.59
N THR A 750 -13.30 -2.27 11.22
CA THR A 750 -12.31 -1.26 11.65
C THR A 750 -11.49 -1.80 12.82
N ALA A 751 -12.12 -2.43 13.81
CA ALA A 751 -11.40 -3.05 14.92
C ALA A 751 -10.52 -4.23 14.45
N ALA A 752 -10.98 -5.03 13.50
CA ALA A 752 -10.18 -6.11 12.91
C ALA A 752 -8.91 -5.57 12.21
N MET A 753 -8.97 -4.42 11.53
CA MET A 753 -7.79 -3.82 10.92
C MET A 753 -6.70 -3.47 11.94
N TYR A 754 -7.08 -2.91 13.09
CA TYR A 754 -6.12 -2.61 14.14
C TYR A 754 -5.70 -3.84 14.95
N CYS A 755 -6.61 -4.75 15.27
CA CYS A 755 -6.36 -5.88 16.20
C CYS A 755 -5.88 -7.17 15.51
N GLU A 756 -6.27 -7.41 14.25
CA GLU A 756 -6.16 -8.72 13.59
C GLU A 756 -5.26 -8.72 12.35
N HIS A 757 -5.07 -7.56 11.70
CA HIS A 757 -4.24 -7.45 10.50
C HIS A 757 -2.78 -7.89 10.75
N PRO A 758 -2.16 -8.72 9.89
CA PRO A 758 -0.85 -9.30 10.15
C PRO A 758 0.25 -8.29 10.50
N PHE A 759 0.38 -7.19 9.75
CA PHE A 759 1.35 -6.13 10.02
C PHE A 759 1.25 -5.58 11.44
N ASN A 760 0.04 -5.19 11.88
CA ASN A 760 -0.19 -4.66 13.22
C ASN A 760 0.12 -5.73 14.29
N ARG A 761 -0.34 -6.98 14.10
CA ARG A 761 -0.08 -8.08 15.05
C ARG A 761 1.41 -8.41 15.19
N MET A 762 2.17 -8.42 14.09
CA MET A 762 3.62 -8.60 14.09
C MET A 762 4.28 -7.47 14.87
N SER A 763 3.92 -6.21 14.60
CA SER A 763 4.49 -5.06 15.30
C SER A 763 4.15 -5.02 16.79
N TYR A 764 2.95 -5.46 17.20
CA TYR A 764 2.63 -5.64 18.61
C TYR A 764 3.44 -6.77 19.26
N ARG A 765 3.75 -7.85 18.52
CA ARG A 765 4.68 -8.88 19.00
C ARG A 765 6.09 -8.32 19.15
N GLN A 766 6.58 -7.52 18.20
CA GLN A 766 7.87 -6.82 18.33
C GLN A 766 7.92 -5.95 19.59
N MET A 767 6.89 -5.14 19.87
CA MET A 767 6.78 -4.36 21.11
C MET A 767 6.79 -5.26 22.36
N SER A 768 6.09 -6.39 22.31
CA SER A 768 6.09 -7.40 23.37
C SER A 768 7.48 -8.01 23.59
N ASP A 769 8.21 -8.34 22.52
CA ASP A 769 9.57 -8.91 22.58
C ASP A 769 10.56 -7.93 23.22
N VAL A 770 10.46 -6.63 22.92
CA VAL A 770 11.29 -5.59 23.56
C VAL A 770 11.05 -5.56 25.08
N VAL A 771 9.79 -5.61 25.51
CA VAL A 771 9.44 -5.58 26.94
C VAL A 771 9.82 -6.89 27.64
N GLU A 772 9.68 -8.04 26.98
CA GLU A 772 10.12 -9.34 27.50
C GLU A 772 11.65 -9.38 27.65
N GLY A 773 12.41 -9.01 26.61
CA GLY A 773 13.86 -8.95 26.64
C GLY A 773 14.44 -7.92 27.62
N LEU A 774 13.71 -6.83 27.91
CA LEU A 774 14.05 -5.88 28.98
C LEU A 774 13.76 -6.48 30.37
N ALA A 775 12.62 -7.16 30.53
CA ALA A 775 12.23 -7.78 31.79
C ALA A 775 13.19 -8.90 32.21
N GLU A 776 13.65 -9.73 31.26
CA GLU A 776 14.68 -10.75 31.51
C GLU A 776 16.01 -10.14 31.97
N ARG A 777 16.43 -9.02 31.38
CA ARG A 777 17.64 -8.29 31.79
C ARG A 777 17.52 -7.71 33.19
N ILE A 778 16.36 -7.14 33.54
CA ILE A 778 16.06 -6.68 34.91
C ILE A 778 16.11 -7.85 35.90
N GLN A 779 15.48 -8.98 35.55
CA GLN A 779 15.49 -10.20 36.38
C GLN A 779 16.90 -10.75 36.59
N SER A 780 17.75 -10.75 35.55
CA SER A 780 19.11 -11.26 35.60
C SER A 780 20.01 -10.55 36.62
N ARG A 781 19.66 -9.32 37.01
CA ARG A 781 20.37 -8.50 38.01
C ARG A 781 19.79 -8.60 39.42
N GLY A 782 18.89 -9.56 39.65
CA GLY A 782 18.26 -9.82 40.94
C GLY A 782 16.80 -9.37 41.06
N GLY A 783 16.25 -8.74 40.02
CA GLY A 783 14.93 -8.10 40.07
C GLY A 783 14.91 -6.87 41.00
N THR A 784 13.77 -6.18 41.05
CA THR A 784 13.58 -5.01 41.93
C THR A 784 12.34 -5.11 42.82
N GLY A 785 11.29 -5.84 42.39
CA GLY A 785 9.98 -5.81 43.04
C GLY A 785 9.22 -4.48 42.90
N GLU A 786 9.80 -3.52 42.18
CA GLU A 786 9.26 -2.19 41.88
C GLU A 786 8.27 -2.26 40.71
N THR A 787 7.43 -1.22 40.56
CA THR A 787 6.38 -1.18 39.54
C THR A 787 6.88 -0.60 38.21
N PHE A 788 6.82 -1.40 37.15
CA PHE A 788 6.99 -0.93 35.78
C PHE A 788 5.70 -0.23 35.33
N LYS A 789 5.83 1.05 34.97
CA LYS A 789 4.69 1.92 34.60
C LYS A 789 4.64 2.13 33.10
N VAL A 790 3.51 1.74 32.51
CA VAL A 790 3.22 1.85 31.08
C VAL A 790 2.04 2.79 30.88
N LEU A 791 2.12 3.66 29.88
CA LEU A 791 1.02 4.50 29.42
C LEU A 791 0.81 4.24 27.92
N GLU A 792 -0.39 3.84 27.52
CA GLU A 792 -0.78 3.78 26.12
C GLU A 792 -1.57 5.06 25.76
N MET A 793 -1.08 5.82 24.79
CA MET A 793 -1.68 7.04 24.29
C MET A 793 -2.30 6.78 22.90
N GLY A 794 -3.59 7.10 22.74
CA GLY A 794 -4.33 6.80 21.50
C GLY A 794 -4.55 5.30 21.32
N ALA A 795 -4.90 4.61 22.40
CA ALA A 795 -5.03 3.16 22.45
C ALA A 795 -6.18 2.60 21.58
N GLY A 796 -7.15 3.44 21.20
CA GLY A 796 -8.18 3.14 20.22
C GLY A 796 -9.03 1.92 20.56
N THR A 797 -9.07 0.94 19.66
CA THR A 797 -9.78 -0.35 19.83
C THR A 797 -9.04 -1.35 20.73
N GLY A 798 -7.85 -0.98 21.23
CA GLY A 798 -7.01 -1.79 22.12
C GLY A 798 -6.13 -2.81 21.42
N GLY A 799 -5.67 -2.54 20.19
CA GLY A 799 -4.83 -3.44 19.40
C GLY A 799 -3.52 -3.81 20.11
N THR A 800 -2.73 -2.81 20.52
CA THR A 800 -1.51 -3.03 21.32
C THR A 800 -1.86 -3.62 22.68
N THR A 801 -2.91 -3.11 23.34
CA THR A 801 -3.38 -3.54 24.66
C THR A 801 -3.64 -5.05 24.70
N LEU A 802 -4.20 -5.63 23.63
CA LEU A 802 -4.50 -7.06 23.50
C LEU A 802 -3.27 -7.97 23.56
N VAL A 803 -2.08 -7.46 23.24
CA VAL A 803 -0.82 -8.21 23.35
C VAL A 803 -0.08 -7.82 24.64
N MET A 804 -0.04 -6.53 24.96
CA MET A 804 0.72 -6.00 26.08
C MET A 804 0.14 -6.35 27.45
N ALA A 805 -1.19 -6.31 27.63
CA ALA A 805 -1.79 -6.63 28.93
C ALA A 805 -1.59 -8.11 29.32
N PRO A 806 -1.80 -9.12 28.44
CA PRO A 806 -1.43 -10.51 28.76
C PRO A 806 0.06 -10.71 29.07
N LEU A 807 0.96 -10.05 28.33
CA LEU A 807 2.40 -10.12 28.59
C LEU A 807 2.73 -9.61 30.00
N LEU A 808 2.25 -8.41 30.34
CA LEU A 808 2.52 -7.77 31.62
C LEU A 808 1.92 -8.57 32.79
N ALA A 809 0.72 -9.15 32.60
CA ALA A 809 0.15 -10.09 33.56
C ALA A 809 1.02 -11.35 33.74
N SER A 810 1.61 -11.89 32.67
CA SER A 810 2.54 -13.01 32.73
C SER A 810 3.86 -12.66 33.46
N LEU A 811 4.39 -11.45 33.24
CA LEU A 811 5.60 -10.96 33.93
C LEU A 811 5.34 -10.75 35.43
N GLU A 812 4.18 -10.21 35.79
CA GLU A 812 3.77 -10.02 37.20
C GLU A 812 3.47 -11.36 37.90
N ALA A 813 2.77 -12.28 37.22
CA ALA A 813 2.51 -13.63 37.76
C ALA A 813 3.80 -14.46 37.91
N ARG A 814 4.82 -14.25 37.05
CA ARG A 814 6.18 -14.80 37.21
C ARG A 814 6.99 -14.10 38.33
N GLY A 815 6.48 -13.02 38.92
CA GLY A 815 7.16 -12.25 39.96
C GLY A 815 8.36 -11.43 39.47
N ILE A 816 8.47 -11.17 38.16
CA ILE A 816 9.61 -10.47 37.56
C ILE A 816 9.57 -8.97 37.85
N MET A 817 8.38 -8.37 37.70
CA MET A 817 8.10 -6.97 38.01
C MET A 817 6.63 -6.79 38.36
N ARG A 818 6.30 -5.82 39.21
CA ARG A 818 4.92 -5.34 39.32
C ARG A 818 4.61 -4.45 38.13
N VAL A 819 3.35 -4.31 37.76
CA VAL A 819 2.96 -3.49 36.61
C VAL A 819 1.87 -2.48 36.98
N GLU A 820 1.89 -1.33 36.30
CA GLU A 820 0.77 -0.39 36.19
C GLU A 820 0.62 -0.05 34.71
N TYR A 821 -0.57 -0.23 34.15
CA TYR A 821 -0.83 0.05 32.73
C TYR A 821 -1.97 1.03 32.59
N THR A 822 -1.67 2.25 32.17
CA THR A 822 -2.69 3.28 31.95
C THR A 822 -3.08 3.30 30.48
N PHE A 823 -4.29 2.82 30.18
CA PHE A 823 -4.92 2.95 28.87
C PHE A 823 -5.50 4.35 28.74
N THR A 824 -5.12 5.08 27.67
CA THR A 824 -5.72 6.38 27.34
C THR A 824 -6.06 6.53 25.88
N ASP A 825 -7.14 7.25 25.62
CA ASP A 825 -7.59 7.62 24.28
C ASP A 825 -8.30 8.98 24.33
N LEU A 826 -8.43 9.64 23.17
CA LEU A 826 -9.19 10.88 23.04
C LEU A 826 -10.70 10.63 23.21
N SER A 827 -11.22 9.47 22.78
CA SER A 827 -12.65 9.15 22.87
C SER A 827 -13.02 8.53 24.23
N PRO A 828 -13.94 9.16 25.00
CA PRO A 828 -14.48 8.57 26.23
C PRO A 828 -15.13 7.20 25.99
N SER A 829 -15.77 7.01 24.83
CA SER A 829 -16.43 5.76 24.46
C SER A 829 -15.46 4.58 24.35
N LEU A 830 -14.27 4.81 23.80
CA LEU A 830 -13.23 3.78 23.65
C LEU A 830 -12.60 3.46 25.01
N VAL A 831 -12.34 4.47 25.84
CA VAL A 831 -11.88 4.28 27.23
C VAL A 831 -12.90 3.50 28.07
N ALA A 832 -14.19 3.79 27.95
CA ALA A 832 -15.27 3.06 28.64
C ALA A 832 -15.36 1.60 28.17
N ASN A 833 -15.26 1.36 26.86
CA ASN A 833 -15.23 0.01 26.28
C ASN A 833 -14.00 -0.78 26.74
N ALA A 834 -12.82 -0.18 26.73
CA ALA A 834 -11.59 -0.77 27.25
C ALA A 834 -11.69 -1.10 28.74
N ARG A 835 -12.25 -0.20 29.56
CA ARG A 835 -12.51 -0.45 31.00
C ARG A 835 -13.43 -1.65 31.21
N ARG A 836 -14.53 -1.75 30.43
CA ARG A 836 -15.45 -2.90 30.48
C ARG A 836 -14.77 -4.21 30.08
N ARG A 837 -13.96 -4.19 29.01
CA ARG A 837 -13.27 -5.37 28.46
C ARG A 837 -12.13 -5.85 29.36
N PHE A 838 -11.20 -4.96 29.70
CA PHE A 838 -9.92 -5.33 30.29
C PHE A 838 -9.86 -5.15 31.82
N GLY A 839 -10.59 -4.19 32.40
CA GLY A 839 -10.42 -3.79 33.80
C GLY A 839 -10.73 -4.88 34.84
N LYS A 840 -11.55 -5.88 34.48
CA LYS A 840 -11.79 -7.07 35.33
C LYS A 840 -10.76 -8.18 35.12
N MET A 841 -10.12 -8.24 33.95
CA MET A 841 -9.13 -9.26 33.61
C MET A 841 -7.73 -8.89 34.12
N TYR A 842 -7.42 -7.61 34.16
CA TYR A 842 -6.10 -7.07 34.47
C TYR A 842 -6.20 -5.99 35.56
N PRO A 843 -6.13 -6.35 36.86
CA PRO A 843 -6.32 -5.41 37.97
C PRO A 843 -5.30 -4.27 38.04
N PHE A 844 -4.15 -4.40 37.38
CA PHE A 844 -3.15 -3.34 37.23
C PHE A 844 -3.51 -2.26 36.19
N MET A 845 -4.61 -2.41 35.46
CA MET A 845 -5.00 -1.46 34.43
C MET A 845 -5.77 -0.26 34.99
N ARG A 846 -5.35 0.92 34.53
CA ARG A 846 -6.00 2.22 34.72
C ARG A 846 -6.58 2.67 33.37
N PHE A 847 -7.59 3.53 33.42
CA PHE A 847 -8.29 4.02 32.23
C PHE A 847 -8.62 5.51 32.44
N ALA A 848 -8.15 6.36 31.53
CA ALA A 848 -8.38 7.81 31.55
C ALA A 848 -8.57 8.34 30.11
N VAL A 849 -9.30 9.44 29.96
CA VAL A 849 -9.41 10.15 28.67
C VAL A 849 -8.24 11.13 28.57
N HIS A 850 -7.53 11.13 27.45
CA HIS A 850 -6.38 12.02 27.24
C HIS A 850 -6.19 12.36 25.76
N ASP A 851 -6.14 13.65 25.48
CA ASP A 851 -5.69 14.22 24.20
C ASP A 851 -4.16 14.37 24.20
N ILE A 852 -3.49 13.72 23.25
CA ILE A 852 -2.02 13.74 23.06
C ILE A 852 -1.51 15.15 22.74
N GLU A 853 -2.34 16.03 22.17
CA GLU A 853 -1.97 17.42 21.91
C GLU A 853 -1.95 18.30 23.17
N LYS A 854 -2.44 17.80 24.32
CA LYS A 854 -2.36 18.50 25.61
C LYS A 854 -1.21 17.99 26.47
N SER A 855 -0.67 18.85 27.34
CA SER A 855 0.31 18.43 28.34
C SER A 855 -0.32 17.34 29.24
N PRO A 856 0.38 16.22 29.52
CA PRO A 856 -0.16 15.17 30.36
C PRO A 856 -0.37 15.67 31.78
N ALA A 857 -1.54 15.34 32.36
CA ALA A 857 -1.84 15.55 33.77
C ALA A 857 -0.82 14.84 34.67
N GLU A 858 -0.63 15.31 35.90
CA GLU A 858 0.44 14.82 36.79
C GLU A 858 0.35 13.30 37.05
N GLU A 859 -0.87 12.74 37.10
CA GLU A 859 -1.10 11.30 37.24
C GLU A 859 -0.67 10.45 36.02
N LEU A 860 -0.58 11.06 34.84
CA LEU A 860 -0.09 10.42 33.62
C LEU A 860 1.44 10.55 33.47
N ARG A 861 2.11 11.31 34.34
CA ARG A 861 3.57 11.50 34.31
C ARG A 861 4.30 10.41 35.09
N GLY A 862 5.62 10.36 34.90
CA GLY A 862 6.48 9.39 35.57
C GLY A 862 6.41 7.98 34.96
N GLN A 863 6.15 7.88 33.66
CA GLN A 863 6.08 6.61 32.93
C GLN A 863 7.47 6.09 32.56
N HIS A 864 7.63 4.77 32.59
CA HIS A 864 8.84 4.08 32.14
C HIS A 864 8.75 3.76 30.64
N LEU A 865 7.55 3.43 30.18
CA LEU A 865 7.23 3.19 28.78
C LEU A 865 5.99 3.99 28.39
N VAL A 866 6.06 4.74 27.30
CA VAL A 866 4.87 5.20 26.57
C VAL A 866 4.73 4.38 25.28
N LEU A 867 3.52 3.91 25.02
CA LEU A 867 3.09 3.25 23.79
C LEU A 867 2.20 4.22 23.00
N ALA A 868 2.39 4.32 21.68
CA ALA A 868 1.43 4.96 20.79
C ALA A 868 1.42 4.23 19.44
N SER A 869 0.26 3.71 19.02
CA SER A 869 0.14 2.86 17.83
C SER A 869 -0.81 3.49 16.81
N ASN A 870 -0.26 4.02 15.72
CA ASN A 870 -0.97 4.69 14.64
C ASN A 870 -1.88 5.82 15.17
N ALA A 871 -1.31 6.70 16.00
CA ALA A 871 -2.06 7.72 16.74
C ALA A 871 -1.44 9.13 16.67
N ILE A 872 -0.11 9.25 16.66
CA ILE A 872 0.54 10.57 16.72
C ILE A 872 0.42 11.28 15.36
N HIS A 873 0.41 10.53 14.25
CA HIS A 873 0.23 11.09 12.91
C HIS A 873 -1.08 11.89 12.74
N ALA A 874 -2.13 11.54 13.48
CA ALA A 874 -3.47 12.14 13.41
C ALA A 874 -3.59 13.46 14.19
N THR A 875 -2.48 14.01 14.67
CA THR A 875 -2.41 15.30 15.38
C THR A 875 -1.98 16.44 14.45
N HIS A 876 -2.30 17.68 14.80
CA HIS A 876 -1.93 18.89 14.05
C HIS A 876 -0.41 19.02 13.87
N ASN A 877 0.36 18.80 14.95
CA ASN A 877 1.79 19.04 14.99
C ASN A 877 2.57 17.92 15.68
N LEU A 878 3.42 17.20 14.92
CA LEU A 878 4.20 16.08 15.45
C LEU A 878 5.14 16.47 16.60
N VAL A 879 5.76 17.65 16.55
CA VAL A 879 6.70 18.10 17.58
C VAL A 879 5.98 18.42 18.88
N VAL A 880 4.79 19.02 18.83
CA VAL A 880 3.97 19.32 20.02
C VAL A 880 3.53 18.01 20.68
N SER A 881 2.91 17.11 19.93
CA SER A 881 2.45 15.81 20.41
C SER A 881 3.60 14.97 20.99
N ALA A 882 4.72 14.89 20.28
CA ALA A 882 5.94 14.25 20.78
C ALA A 882 6.49 14.92 22.06
N SER A 883 6.40 16.24 22.18
CA SER A 883 6.84 16.96 23.38
C SER A 883 5.93 16.67 24.59
N ASN A 884 4.65 16.40 24.38
CA ASN A 884 3.72 15.97 25.43
C ASN A 884 3.98 14.51 25.84
N VAL A 885 4.18 13.61 24.88
CA VAL A 885 4.67 12.24 25.13
C VAL A 885 5.97 12.28 25.96
N ARG A 886 6.91 13.18 25.61
CA ARG A 886 8.17 13.36 26.35
C ARG A 886 7.96 13.88 27.78
N GLN A 887 6.91 14.66 28.05
CA GLN A 887 6.56 15.11 29.41
C GLN A 887 5.97 13.98 30.28
N ALA A 888 5.30 12.99 29.69
CA ALA A 888 4.80 11.83 30.43
C ALA A 888 5.95 10.90 30.89
N LEU A 889 7.01 10.81 30.09
CA LEU A 889 8.17 9.97 30.37
C LEU A 889 9.07 10.49 31.49
N ARG A 890 9.56 9.55 32.30
CA ARG A 890 10.70 9.76 33.20
C ARG A 890 11.98 10.13 32.44
N PRO A 891 13.03 10.64 33.12
CA PRO A 891 14.34 10.83 32.52
C PRO A 891 14.97 9.55 31.95
N ASP A 892 14.61 8.40 32.51
CA ASP A 892 15.04 7.04 32.13
C ASP A 892 13.95 6.24 31.38
N GLY A 893 12.82 6.87 31.04
CA GLY A 893 11.76 6.22 30.28
C GLY A 893 12.02 6.25 28.77
N PHE A 894 11.41 5.32 28.04
CA PHE A 894 11.48 5.22 26.59
C PHE A 894 10.07 5.22 25.95
N VAL A 895 9.97 5.60 24.68
CA VAL A 895 8.71 5.46 23.91
C VAL A 895 8.91 4.42 22.81
N MET A 896 7.88 3.59 22.61
CA MET A 896 7.72 2.78 21.42
C MET A 896 6.52 3.29 20.65
N ILE A 897 6.73 3.71 19.39
CA ILE A 897 5.66 4.10 18.49
C ILE A 897 5.56 3.11 17.34
N LEU A 898 4.34 2.72 16.99
CA LEU A 898 4.07 1.98 15.77
C LEU A 898 3.43 2.96 14.79
N GLU A 899 4.08 3.25 13.68
CA GLU A 899 3.55 4.20 12.69
C GLU A 899 3.75 3.65 11.27
N MET A 900 2.77 3.90 10.41
CA MET A 900 2.92 3.72 8.96
C MET A 900 3.98 4.70 8.44
N THR A 901 4.81 4.24 7.51
CA THR A 901 5.94 5.02 6.96
C THR A 901 5.89 5.22 5.45
N GLU A 902 5.04 4.46 4.75
CA GLU A 902 4.70 4.69 3.35
C GLU A 902 3.19 4.84 3.16
N VAL A 903 2.79 5.65 2.18
CA VAL A 903 1.39 5.89 1.83
C VAL A 903 0.88 4.70 1.02
N VAL A 904 -0.29 4.16 1.40
CA VAL A 904 -0.91 3.02 0.73
C VAL A 904 -2.35 3.40 0.31
N PRO A 905 -2.74 3.32 -0.98
CA PRO A 905 -4.01 3.88 -1.45
C PRO A 905 -5.28 3.39 -0.75
N PHE A 906 -5.31 2.13 -0.28
CA PHE A 906 -6.47 1.61 0.44
C PHE A 906 -6.62 2.21 1.85
N ILE A 907 -5.52 2.65 2.47
CA ILE A 907 -5.54 3.33 3.78
C ILE A 907 -6.17 4.72 3.62
N ASP A 908 -5.76 5.49 2.61
CA ASP A 908 -6.34 6.83 2.36
C ASP A 908 -7.82 6.74 1.94
N LEU A 909 -8.21 5.70 1.19
CA LEU A 909 -9.60 5.45 0.81
C LEU A 909 -10.51 5.11 2.02
N VAL A 910 -9.93 4.68 3.15
CA VAL A 910 -10.62 4.34 4.39
C VAL A 910 -10.53 5.49 5.40
N PHE A 911 -9.32 5.82 5.84
CA PHE A 911 -9.07 6.75 6.93
C PHE A 911 -9.04 8.20 6.46
N GLY A 912 -8.76 8.46 5.18
CA GLY A 912 -8.96 9.78 4.57
C GLY A 912 -10.42 10.23 4.50
N LEU A 913 -11.39 9.37 4.83
CA LEU A 913 -12.78 9.77 5.08
C LEU A 913 -12.95 10.49 6.44
N LEU A 914 -11.98 10.39 7.35
CA LEU A 914 -11.97 11.01 8.67
C LEU A 914 -11.20 12.34 8.65
N GLU A 915 -11.71 13.33 9.39
CA GLU A 915 -11.04 14.62 9.56
C GLU A 915 -9.66 14.48 10.24
N GLY A 916 -9.51 13.55 11.18
CA GLY A 916 -8.25 13.22 11.87
C GLY A 916 -7.07 12.89 10.95
N TRP A 917 -7.33 12.36 9.74
CA TRP A 917 -6.29 12.08 8.74
C TRP A 917 -5.72 13.35 8.10
N TRP A 918 -6.39 14.49 8.29
CA TRP A 918 -6.12 15.75 7.61
C TRP A 918 -5.88 16.93 8.56
N LEU A 919 -5.79 16.72 9.88
CA LEU A 919 -5.58 17.81 10.85
C LEU A 919 -4.21 18.50 10.75
N PHE A 920 -3.22 17.88 10.10
CA PHE A 920 -1.85 18.39 10.07
C PHE A 920 -1.72 19.81 9.48
N ASP A 921 -1.02 20.67 10.22
CA ASP A 921 -0.72 22.07 9.87
C ASP A 921 0.78 22.44 10.04
N ASP A 922 1.60 21.47 10.45
CA ASP A 922 3.04 21.58 10.72
C ASP A 922 3.96 21.56 9.48
N GLY A 923 3.38 21.71 8.29
CA GLY A 923 4.10 21.65 7.01
C GLY A 923 4.25 20.24 6.43
N ARG A 924 3.65 19.21 7.05
CA ARG A 924 3.35 17.95 6.36
C ARG A 924 2.40 18.17 5.19
N ASN A 925 2.53 17.32 4.17
CA ASN A 925 1.58 17.20 3.06
C ASN A 925 0.63 15.98 3.21
N HIS A 926 0.94 15.09 4.16
CA HIS A 926 0.19 13.87 4.44
C HIS A 926 0.41 13.48 5.92
N ALA A 927 -0.54 12.78 6.54
CA ALA A 927 -0.39 12.34 7.93
C ALA A 927 0.76 11.34 8.09
N VAL A 928 0.79 10.33 7.21
CA VAL A 928 1.87 9.34 7.09
C VAL A 928 3.15 9.99 6.58
N VAL A 929 4.27 9.76 7.27
CA VAL A 929 5.59 10.30 6.92
C VAL A 929 6.71 9.24 7.07
N PRO A 930 7.81 9.32 6.29
CA PRO A 930 8.93 8.38 6.39
C PRO A 930 9.62 8.37 7.76
N ALA A 931 10.34 7.30 8.06
CA ALA A 931 11.03 7.12 9.33
C ALA A 931 12.06 8.22 9.65
N GLU A 932 12.75 8.76 8.63
CA GLU A 932 13.69 9.87 8.77
C GLU A 932 13.00 11.21 9.09
N HIS A 933 11.70 11.33 8.78
CA HIS A 933 10.88 12.46 9.20
C HIS A 933 10.56 12.34 10.69
N TRP A 934 10.09 11.17 11.14
CA TRP A 934 9.92 10.86 12.57
C TRP A 934 11.23 11.03 13.35
N GLU A 935 12.38 10.64 12.78
CA GLU A 935 13.70 10.84 13.37
C GLU A 935 13.99 12.33 13.66
N ARG A 936 13.63 13.21 12.73
CA ARG A 936 13.83 14.65 12.92
C ARG A 936 12.87 15.22 13.96
N GLU A 937 11.57 14.97 13.86
CA GLU A 937 10.59 15.65 14.72
C GLU A 937 10.67 15.22 16.19
N LEU A 938 10.87 13.92 16.44
CA LEU A 938 11.09 13.43 17.81
C LEU A 938 12.43 13.92 18.38
N HIS A 939 13.47 14.18 17.56
CA HIS A 939 14.68 14.84 18.06
C HIS A 939 14.42 16.30 18.43
N THR A 940 13.66 17.02 17.62
CA THR A 940 13.21 18.40 17.90
C THR A 940 12.39 18.46 19.20
N ALA A 941 11.55 17.44 19.48
CA ALA A 941 10.81 17.26 20.72
C ALA A 941 11.66 16.87 21.95
N GLY A 942 12.99 16.69 21.79
CA GLY A 942 13.93 16.51 22.89
C GLY A 942 14.20 15.06 23.31
N PHE A 943 13.91 14.07 22.47
CA PHE A 943 14.35 12.69 22.67
C PHE A 943 15.83 12.51 22.28
N GLY A 944 16.59 11.78 23.11
CA GLY A 944 18.06 11.73 23.02
C GLY A 944 18.61 10.74 21.99
N HIS A 945 17.93 9.62 21.78
CA HIS A 945 18.33 8.57 20.81
C HIS A 945 17.11 8.01 20.08
N VAL A 946 17.36 7.47 18.89
CA VAL A 946 16.38 6.96 17.92
C VAL A 946 16.89 5.68 17.33
N ASP A 947 16.01 4.71 17.21
CA ASP A 947 16.17 3.64 16.25
C ASP A 947 14.79 3.17 15.74
N TRP A 948 14.78 2.29 14.75
CA TRP A 948 13.56 1.69 14.18
C TRP A 948 13.81 0.24 13.73
N THR A 949 12.74 -0.54 13.64
CA THR A 949 12.74 -1.90 13.11
C THR A 949 13.27 -1.89 11.68
N ASP A 950 14.18 -2.80 11.36
CA ASP A 950 14.89 -2.76 10.08
C ASP A 950 15.21 -4.16 9.56
N GLY A 951 15.16 -4.31 8.24
CA GLY A 951 15.20 -5.59 7.55
C GLY A 951 15.47 -5.41 6.06
N ASN A 952 15.78 -6.52 5.38
CA ASN A 952 16.09 -6.56 3.96
C ASN A 952 14.86 -6.83 3.08
N LEU A 953 13.74 -7.25 3.69
CA LEU A 953 12.46 -7.44 2.99
C LEU A 953 11.82 -6.08 2.64
N PRO A 954 11.22 -5.91 1.44
CA PRO A 954 10.66 -4.64 1.01
C PRO A 954 9.48 -4.17 1.87
N GLU A 955 8.74 -5.08 2.50
CA GLU A 955 7.60 -4.80 3.37
C GLU A 955 7.99 -4.01 4.64
N ASN A 956 9.27 -4.03 5.02
CA ASN A 956 9.85 -3.19 6.07
C ASN A 956 9.75 -1.67 5.79
N ALA A 957 9.45 -1.26 4.56
CA ALA A 957 9.20 0.15 4.24
C ALA A 957 7.79 0.62 4.64
N VAL A 958 6.80 -0.28 4.71
CA VAL A 958 5.38 0.06 4.85
C VAL A 958 5.05 0.58 6.25
N GLN A 959 5.57 -0.08 7.29
CA GLN A 959 5.30 0.24 8.68
C GLN A 959 6.55 -0.04 9.53
N LYS A 960 6.88 0.84 10.48
CA LYS A 960 8.02 0.66 11.38
C LYS A 960 7.66 0.86 12.84
N GLY A 961 8.12 -0.06 13.69
CA GLY A 961 8.25 0.18 15.12
C GLY A 961 9.43 1.11 15.35
N HIS A 962 9.18 2.36 15.72
CA HIS A 962 10.25 3.28 16.12
C HIS A 962 10.41 3.25 17.64
N PHE A 963 11.66 3.28 18.06
CA PHE A 963 12.08 3.09 19.43
C PHE A 963 12.97 4.25 19.85
N ARG A 964 12.69 4.84 21.01
CA ARG A 964 13.25 6.14 21.37
C ARG A 964 13.59 6.24 22.83
N ASP A 965 14.83 6.62 23.08
CA ASP A 965 15.37 6.69 24.41
C ASP A 965 15.25 8.11 25.01
N GLY A 966 14.84 8.18 26.28
CA GLY A 966 14.55 9.43 26.97
C GLY A 966 15.77 10.15 27.55
N PHE A 967 16.92 9.47 27.70
CA PHE A 967 18.08 10.04 28.38
C PHE A 967 18.64 11.27 27.66
N ARG A 968 18.96 12.31 28.44
CA ARG A 968 19.83 13.41 27.98
C ARG A 968 21.28 12.99 28.12
N THR A 969 22.08 13.19 27.08
CA THR A 969 23.54 13.15 27.20
C THR A 969 24.02 14.29 28.12
N PRO A 970 24.80 13.99 29.19
CA PRO A 970 25.33 15.03 30.05
C PRO A 970 26.50 15.74 29.35
N GLY A 971 26.23 16.85 28.67
CA GLY A 971 27.31 17.60 28.00
C GLY A 971 26.96 18.89 27.21
N SER A 972 25.70 19.18 26.89
CA SER A 972 25.34 20.33 26.05
C SER A 972 24.38 21.32 26.75
N SER A 973 24.94 22.26 27.51
CA SER A 973 24.22 23.47 27.92
C SER A 973 24.16 24.47 26.75
N PRO A 974 23.00 25.12 26.48
CA PRO A 974 22.86 26.05 25.36
C PRO A 974 23.50 27.41 25.71
N THR A 975 24.71 27.66 25.21
CA THR A 975 25.38 28.96 25.37
C THR A 975 24.83 30.00 24.39
N LYS A 976 24.09 30.98 24.92
CA LYS A 976 23.77 32.23 24.21
C LYS A 976 25.06 33.04 24.00
N GLY A 977 25.37 33.51 22.78
CA GLY A 977 26.31 34.64 22.65
C GLY A 977 27.08 34.89 21.35
N ARG A 978 26.41 35.51 20.36
CA ARG A 978 26.97 36.46 19.34
C ARG A 978 27.93 35.97 18.23
N PRO A 979 27.96 36.69 17.07
CA PRO A 979 28.70 36.27 15.87
C PRO A 979 30.09 36.92 15.75
N GLY A 980 31.05 36.22 15.13
CA GLY A 980 32.37 36.78 14.82
C GLY A 980 33.31 35.89 13.99
N ALA A 981 33.69 36.41 12.82
CA ALA A 981 34.98 36.22 12.11
C ALA A 981 35.62 34.81 11.97
N ASN A 982 35.41 34.23 10.79
CA ASN A 982 36.42 33.79 9.82
C ASN A 982 37.91 33.69 10.26
N ASP A 983 38.37 32.46 10.55
CA ASP A 983 39.69 31.88 10.22
C ASP A 983 39.48 30.35 10.28
N GLY A 984 40.08 29.46 9.50
CA GLY A 984 41.37 29.48 8.84
C GLY A 984 42.12 28.21 9.22
N THR A 985 42.46 27.36 8.24
CA THR A 985 43.24 26.10 8.35
C THR A 985 42.52 24.83 8.86
N ARG A 986 42.58 23.78 8.02
CA ARG A 986 42.55 22.35 8.39
C ARG A 986 43.88 21.72 7.92
N PRO A 987 44.50 20.81 8.67
CA PRO A 987 45.46 19.86 8.13
C PRO A 987 44.82 18.47 7.90
N ARG A 988 44.78 18.08 6.63
CA ARG A 988 44.67 16.70 6.07
C ARG A 988 43.62 15.77 6.67
#